data_AF-A0AAU3QTB3-F1
#
_entry.id   AF-A0AAU3QTB3-F1
#
_cell.length_a   1.000
_cell.length_b   1.000
_cell.length_c   1.000
_cell.angle_alpha   90.00
_cell.angle_beta   90.00
_cell.angle_gamma   90.00
#
_symmetry.space_group_name_H-M   'P 1'
#
loop_
_entity.id
_entity.type
_entity.pdbx_description
1 polymer ?
#
loop_
_entity_poly.entity_id
_entity_poly.type
_entity_poly.pdbx_seq_one_letter_code
_entity_poly.pdbx_strand_id
1 'polypeptide(L)'
;MSISTATTGGGSTTGTEAGTPPLRTRPRDTLARHRTALVAGAALLALLLGTLLLGGGTWPARLAVDLSGPLGRASDWIIDNRDSHPLFLYFFGHISNAVVLSVRAVYLVLLAAGWAGVTTAAGLVAWRVAGIRPALTAIAAFAVCGLLGMWVPTMQTLALMAVAVTASVLLGALLGLAAGLSDRVHRALRPVLDTMQVLPAFAYLLPVVLVFGIGVPAAVLATVVYAAPPMARLTALGLRGADAGVMEAAASLGATGRQRLLTARLPLARKELLLGVNQSIMMALSMAVIASVIGAGGLGDRVYQALASVDVGAALAAGVPVVLLAVVLDRVTAAAGERIGAGPSRRTGRGWAVAAAGTAAVALVGRYTGRLSWPDAWTVDIAASVNRVVDWMTAHLYSGVPVVGGTADWAARFTTWVLDPVRDGLQWLPWWTVLLLVAVLAQLIGTWRTALTAVLAMAAIGVLGKWDPALDTLSQVLAAVAVTLLAGVATGVAAARSPRLERLLRPVLDVFQTMPQFVYLIPVVALFGVGRAPAVAAAVVYALPAVVRITTQGMRAVDPVVLESSRSLGATGWQQLRQVQLPLARPALLLAVNQGVVLVLAVVIIGGLVGGGALGYDVVFGLAQGDLATGLVAGAAIVCLGLMLDRVTQPAGKETRDA
;
A
#
# COMPACT_ATOMS: atom_id res chain seq x y z
N MET A 1 -58.94 9.57 -33.69
CA MET A 1 -60.35 9.90 -33.42
C MET A 1 -60.66 9.47 -31.98
N SER A 2 -61.33 10.24 -31.12
CA SER A 2 -61.67 11.68 -31.14
C SER A 2 -62.34 12.06 -29.80
N ILE A 3 -62.04 13.25 -29.26
CA ILE A 3 -62.91 14.19 -28.50
C ILE A 3 -63.92 13.55 -27.51
N SER A 4 -63.75 13.57 -26.18
CA SER A 4 -63.60 14.69 -25.21
C SER A 4 -64.89 15.45 -24.82
N THR A 5 -65.41 15.19 -23.61
CA THR A 5 -66.11 16.10 -22.65
C THR A 5 -66.34 15.30 -21.34
N ALA A 6 -65.94 15.75 -20.14
CA ALA A 6 -66.61 16.71 -19.23
C ALA A 6 -68.02 16.24 -18.77
N THR A 7 -68.46 16.28 -17.51
CA THR A 7 -67.91 16.63 -16.15
C THR A 7 -68.90 16.04 -15.10
N THR A 8 -68.76 16.03 -13.75
CA THR A 8 -67.95 16.75 -12.73
C THR A 8 -67.92 15.93 -11.41
N GLY A 9 -67.05 16.24 -10.44
CA GLY A 9 -67.15 15.73 -9.06
C GLY A 9 -65.94 16.07 -8.17
N GLY A 10 -66.14 16.76 -7.03
CA GLY A 10 -65.05 17.30 -6.20
C GLY A 10 -64.66 16.44 -4.99
N GLY A 11 -63.39 16.54 -4.57
CA GLY A 11 -62.85 15.85 -3.39
C GLY A 11 -61.46 16.39 -3.02
N SER A 12 -61.42 17.53 -2.33
CA SER A 12 -60.20 18.30 -2.08
C SER A 12 -59.38 17.80 -0.89
N THR A 13 -58.22 17.19 -1.16
CA THR A 13 -57.16 16.96 -0.17
C THR A 13 -55.79 17.36 -0.73
N THR A 14 -55.49 18.66 -0.69
CA THR A 14 -54.16 19.19 -1.04
C THR A 14 -53.14 18.83 0.05
N GLY A 15 -52.59 17.62 -0.03
CA GLY A 15 -51.45 17.21 0.79
C GLY A 15 -50.26 18.11 0.51
N THR A 16 -49.78 18.83 1.53
CA THR A 16 -48.70 19.80 1.38
C THR A 16 -47.37 19.08 1.20
N GLU A 17 -46.79 19.09 0.00
CA GLU A 17 -45.43 18.62 -0.22
C GLU A 17 -44.46 19.47 0.61
N ALA A 18 -43.87 18.88 1.64
CA ALA A 18 -42.88 19.52 2.51
C ALA A 18 -41.54 19.65 1.76
N GLY A 19 -41.47 20.60 0.84
CA GLY A 19 -40.28 20.90 0.06
C GLY A 19 -39.08 21.16 0.96
N THR A 20 -38.06 20.30 0.85
CA THR A 20 -36.82 20.44 1.61
C THR A 20 -36.15 21.77 1.25
N PRO A 21 -35.85 22.65 2.23
CA PRO A 21 -35.29 23.96 1.93
C PRO A 21 -33.88 23.78 1.36
N PRO A 22 -33.51 24.50 0.27
CA PRO A 22 -32.18 24.39 -0.32
C PRO A 22 -31.11 24.78 0.71
N LEU A 23 -30.05 23.99 0.79
CA LEU A 23 -28.93 24.18 1.72
C LEU A 23 -28.24 25.53 1.49
N ARG A 24 -28.71 26.56 2.21
CA ARG A 24 -28.13 27.91 2.24
C ARG A 24 -26.75 27.88 2.93
N THR A 25 -25.72 27.49 2.17
CA THR A 25 -24.33 27.67 2.53
C THR A 25 -24.04 29.15 2.76
N ARG A 26 -23.95 29.55 4.04
CA ARG A 26 -23.80 30.97 4.42
C ARG A 26 -22.45 31.50 3.90
N PRO A 27 -22.41 32.54 3.03
CA PRO A 27 -21.16 33.05 2.45
C PRO A 27 -20.28 33.82 3.44
N ARG A 28 -20.62 33.85 4.75
CA ARG A 28 -19.80 34.47 5.80
C ARG A 28 -18.63 33.57 6.23
N ASP A 29 -18.79 32.25 6.21
CA ASP A 29 -17.78 31.31 6.70
C ASP A 29 -16.55 31.22 5.77
N THR A 30 -16.77 31.34 4.45
CA THR A 30 -15.70 31.35 3.45
C THR A 30 -14.85 32.62 3.53
N LEU A 31 -15.50 33.79 3.68
CA LEU A 31 -14.85 35.09 3.85
C LEU A 31 -14.04 35.16 5.16
N ALA A 32 -14.56 34.61 6.26
CA ALA A 32 -13.83 34.47 7.51
C ALA A 32 -12.58 33.59 7.35
N ARG A 33 -12.72 32.40 6.73
CA ARG A 33 -11.59 31.50 6.45
C ARG A 33 -10.53 32.11 5.56
N HIS A 34 -10.90 32.87 4.52
CA HIS A 34 -9.94 33.59 3.68
C HIS A 34 -9.21 34.70 4.45
N ARG A 35 -9.89 35.46 5.31
CA ARG A 35 -9.22 36.45 6.17
C ARG A 35 -8.23 35.79 7.15
N THR A 36 -8.60 34.70 7.82
CA THR A 36 -7.66 34.00 8.71
C THR A 36 -6.50 33.37 7.95
N ALA A 37 -6.72 32.86 6.74
CA ALA A 37 -5.66 32.32 5.87
C ALA A 37 -4.66 33.40 5.44
N LEU A 38 -5.15 34.58 5.01
CA LEU A 38 -4.31 35.72 4.61
C LEU A 38 -3.51 36.27 5.80
N VAL A 39 -4.12 36.41 6.97
CA VAL A 39 -3.42 36.87 8.19
C VAL A 39 -2.38 35.85 8.65
N ALA A 40 -2.69 34.55 8.62
CA ALA A 40 -1.72 33.49 8.94
C ALA A 40 -0.55 33.45 7.93
N GLY A 41 -0.82 33.61 6.64
CA GLY A 41 0.20 33.70 5.59
C GLY A 41 1.10 34.93 5.74
N ALA A 42 0.53 36.10 6.02
CA ALA A 42 1.27 37.33 6.27
C ALA A 42 2.12 37.25 7.55
N ALA A 43 1.58 36.66 8.63
CA ALA A 43 2.32 36.42 9.86
C ALA A 43 3.47 35.43 9.65
N LEU A 44 3.25 34.34 8.90
CA LEU A 44 4.31 33.39 8.54
C LEU A 44 5.40 34.04 7.69
N LEU A 45 5.03 34.89 6.73
CA LEU A 45 5.98 35.64 5.89
C LEU A 45 6.83 36.60 6.74
N ALA A 46 6.20 37.34 7.66
CA ALA A 46 6.89 38.21 8.60
C ALA A 46 7.82 37.43 9.56
N LEU A 47 7.44 36.20 9.94
CA LEU A 47 8.25 35.34 10.79
C LEU A 47 9.46 34.72 10.05
N LEU A 48 9.28 34.35 8.78
CA LEU A 48 10.36 33.93 7.88
C LEU A 48 11.35 35.08 7.61
N LEU A 49 10.85 36.31 7.48
CA LEU A 49 11.69 37.51 7.46
C LEU A 49 12.38 37.76 8.81
N GLY A 50 11.77 37.36 9.93
CA GLY A 50 12.41 37.35 11.25
C GLY A 50 13.57 36.35 11.36
N THR A 51 13.45 35.14 10.80
CA THR A 51 14.56 34.15 10.84
C THR A 51 15.72 34.50 9.92
N LEU A 52 15.46 35.19 8.80
CA LEU A 52 16.50 35.83 7.97
C LEU A 52 17.41 36.80 8.77
N LEU A 53 16.97 37.29 9.93
CA LEU A 53 17.69 38.25 10.77
C LEU A 53 18.25 37.64 12.07
N LEU A 54 17.76 36.48 12.51
CA LEU A 54 18.09 35.86 13.80
C LEU A 54 19.00 34.63 13.71
N GLY A 55 19.27 34.13 12.50
CA GLY A 55 20.19 33.02 12.25
C GLY A 55 19.53 31.63 12.26
N GLY A 56 20.16 30.70 11.53
CA GLY A 56 19.72 29.31 11.42
C GLY A 56 19.95 28.50 12.69
N GLY A 57 19.22 27.39 12.86
CA GLY A 57 19.40 26.50 14.00
C GLY A 57 18.61 25.19 13.90
N THR A 58 19.35 24.07 13.89
CA THR A 58 18.81 22.71 13.95
C THR A 58 18.10 22.43 15.27
N TRP A 59 17.52 21.23 15.43
CA TRP A 59 16.84 20.87 16.68
C TRP A 59 17.80 20.94 17.88
N PRO A 60 17.46 21.64 18.98
CA PRO A 60 18.38 21.81 20.10
C PRO A 60 18.69 20.45 20.77
N ALA A 61 19.96 20.05 20.82
CA ALA A 61 20.37 18.76 21.38
C ALA A 61 19.86 18.51 22.82
N ARG A 62 19.73 19.57 23.64
CA ARG A 62 19.13 19.53 24.99
C ARG A 62 17.63 19.16 25.04
N LEU A 63 16.96 19.15 23.89
CA LEU A 63 15.56 18.73 23.70
C LEU A 63 15.47 17.39 22.95
N ALA A 64 16.60 16.78 22.58
CA ALA A 64 16.64 15.40 22.11
C ALA A 64 16.69 14.45 23.32
N VAL A 65 16.00 13.32 23.21
CA VAL A 65 16.00 12.23 24.18
C VAL A 65 16.70 11.06 23.51
N ASP A 66 17.90 10.74 23.99
CA ASP A 66 18.62 9.57 23.51
C ASP A 66 17.91 8.27 23.97
N LEU A 67 17.40 7.53 22.99
CA LEU A 67 16.78 6.22 23.18
C LEU A 67 17.77 5.06 22.96
N SER A 68 19.02 5.32 22.59
CA SER A 68 20.02 4.26 22.36
C SER A 68 20.34 3.48 23.64
N GLY A 69 20.63 4.15 24.76
CA GLY A 69 20.86 3.48 26.04
C GLY A 69 19.69 2.61 26.55
N PRO A 70 18.42 3.06 26.45
CA PRO A 70 17.25 2.22 26.73
C PRO A 70 17.02 1.06 25.74
N LEU A 71 17.13 1.30 24.42
CA LEU A 71 16.83 0.30 23.39
C LEU A 71 17.97 -0.71 23.21
N GLY A 72 19.23 -0.30 23.35
CA GLY A 72 20.39 -1.18 23.40
C GLY A 72 20.23 -2.22 24.50
N ARG A 73 20.08 -1.80 25.76
CA ARG A 73 19.84 -2.72 26.90
C ARG A 73 18.64 -3.64 26.71
N ALA A 74 17.60 -3.22 25.98
CA ALA A 74 16.47 -4.09 25.64
C ALA A 74 16.83 -5.11 24.56
N SER A 75 17.65 -4.74 23.58
CA SER A 75 18.21 -5.63 22.56
C SER A 75 19.18 -6.64 23.18
N ASP A 76 20.11 -6.18 24.00
CA ASP A 76 21.09 -7.00 24.73
C ASP A 76 20.37 -8.05 25.59
N TRP A 77 19.38 -7.62 26.38
CA TRP A 77 18.54 -8.53 27.18
C TRP A 77 17.81 -9.56 26.31
N ILE A 78 17.23 -9.16 25.17
CA ILE A 78 16.59 -10.12 24.24
C ILE A 78 17.61 -11.13 23.73
N ILE A 79 18.82 -10.70 23.35
CA ILE A 79 19.86 -11.56 22.79
C ILE A 79 20.38 -12.56 23.85
N ASP A 80 20.81 -12.06 25.01
CA ASP A 80 21.37 -12.87 26.12
C ASP A 80 20.36 -13.89 26.67
N ASN A 81 19.06 -13.55 26.64
CA ASN A 81 18.01 -14.41 27.17
C ASN A 81 17.26 -15.24 26.12
N ARG A 82 17.44 -15.02 24.81
CA ARG A 82 16.71 -15.77 23.75
C ARG A 82 16.91 -17.28 23.86
N ASP A 83 18.14 -17.70 24.09
CA ASP A 83 18.51 -19.12 23.99
C ASP A 83 18.53 -19.82 25.38
N SER A 84 18.10 -19.11 26.44
CA SER A 84 18.20 -19.55 27.85
C SER A 84 16.93 -19.34 28.69
N HIS A 85 16.16 -18.28 28.45
CA HIS A 85 15.08 -17.86 29.36
C HIS A 85 13.73 -18.55 29.03
N PRO A 86 12.95 -18.97 30.05
CA PRO A 86 11.72 -19.76 29.84
C PRO A 86 10.68 -19.15 28.88
N LEU A 87 10.57 -17.82 28.80
CA LEU A 87 9.66 -17.16 27.85
C LEU A 87 10.05 -17.46 26.38
N PHE A 88 11.35 -17.43 26.08
CA PHE A 88 11.81 -17.70 24.72
C PHE A 88 11.76 -19.20 24.41
N LEU A 89 12.20 -20.06 25.33
CA LEU A 89 12.18 -21.51 25.11
C LEU A 89 10.75 -22.07 25.03
N TYR A 90 9.87 -21.73 25.98
CA TYR A 90 8.56 -22.35 26.11
C TYR A 90 7.39 -21.58 25.47
N PHE A 91 7.49 -20.27 25.24
CA PHE A 91 6.43 -19.51 24.54
C PHE A 91 6.84 -19.17 23.09
N PHE A 92 7.87 -18.34 22.89
CA PHE A 92 8.27 -17.93 21.54
C PHE A 92 8.82 -19.10 20.70
N GLY A 93 9.50 -20.07 21.33
CA GLY A 93 10.01 -21.29 20.71
C GLY A 93 8.90 -22.21 20.21
N HIS A 94 7.80 -22.34 20.95
CA HIS A 94 6.63 -23.10 20.47
C HIS A 94 5.93 -22.38 19.29
N ILE A 95 5.85 -21.05 19.31
CA ILE A 95 5.33 -20.26 18.17
C ILE A 95 6.23 -20.44 16.95
N SER A 96 7.55 -20.32 17.13
CA SER A 96 8.57 -20.51 16.09
C SER A 96 8.49 -21.92 15.49
N ASN A 97 8.50 -22.96 16.32
CA ASN A 97 8.38 -24.34 15.90
C ASN A 97 7.04 -24.61 15.18
N ALA A 98 5.91 -24.09 15.68
CA ALA A 98 4.62 -24.23 15.01
C ALA A 98 4.61 -23.58 13.62
N VAL A 99 5.24 -22.40 13.46
CA VAL A 99 5.40 -21.72 12.17
C VAL A 99 6.31 -22.54 11.22
N VAL A 100 7.50 -22.97 11.67
CA VAL A 100 8.43 -23.77 10.86
C VAL A 100 7.77 -25.07 10.42
N LEU A 101 7.13 -25.81 11.33
CA LEU A 101 6.43 -27.05 11.03
C LEU A 101 5.27 -26.82 10.05
N SER A 102 4.50 -25.73 10.21
CA SER A 102 3.40 -25.41 9.29
C SER A 102 3.89 -25.08 7.88
N VAL A 103 4.89 -24.19 7.75
CA VAL A 103 5.45 -23.81 6.44
C VAL A 103 6.13 -25.01 5.79
N ARG A 104 6.91 -25.79 6.55
CA ARG A 104 7.56 -27.02 6.06
C ARG A 104 6.55 -28.08 5.64
N ALA A 105 5.43 -28.25 6.37
CA ALA A 105 4.38 -29.19 5.99
C ALA A 105 3.72 -28.79 4.66
N VAL A 106 3.33 -27.51 4.50
CA VAL A 106 2.77 -27.02 3.22
C VAL A 106 3.78 -27.16 2.08
N TYR A 107 5.05 -26.78 2.32
CA TYR A 107 6.12 -26.90 1.33
C TYR A 107 6.38 -28.35 0.90
N LEU A 108 6.43 -29.29 1.84
CA LEU A 108 6.58 -30.73 1.55
C LEU A 108 5.37 -31.29 0.79
N VAL A 109 4.14 -30.84 1.08
CA VAL A 109 2.95 -31.21 0.31
C VAL A 109 3.02 -30.68 -1.13
N LEU A 110 3.48 -29.44 -1.34
CA LEU A 110 3.68 -28.86 -2.67
C LEU A 110 4.76 -29.61 -3.46
N LEU A 111 5.89 -29.96 -2.83
CA LEU A 111 6.93 -30.78 -3.47
C LEU A 111 6.44 -32.21 -3.78
N ALA A 112 5.72 -32.85 -2.86
CA ALA A 112 5.19 -34.20 -3.04
C ALA A 112 4.10 -34.29 -4.12
N ALA A 113 3.39 -33.19 -4.40
CA ALA A 113 2.48 -33.08 -5.53
C ALA A 113 3.19 -32.95 -6.89
N GLY A 114 4.44 -32.47 -6.89
CA GLY A 114 5.21 -32.18 -8.11
C GLY A 114 4.64 -31.04 -8.95
N TRP A 115 5.39 -30.58 -9.95
CA TRP A 115 4.98 -29.42 -10.76
C TRP A 115 3.63 -29.61 -11.46
N ALA A 116 3.37 -30.80 -12.01
CA ALA A 116 2.13 -31.14 -12.69
C ALA A 116 0.93 -31.19 -11.72
N GLY A 117 1.12 -31.74 -10.52
CA GLY A 117 0.10 -31.81 -9.49
C GLY A 117 -0.28 -30.42 -8.96
N VAL A 118 0.71 -29.58 -8.61
CA VAL A 118 0.46 -28.20 -8.15
C VAL A 118 -0.20 -27.35 -9.23
N THR A 119 0.27 -27.42 -10.49
CA THR A 119 -0.32 -26.67 -11.61
C THR A 119 -1.78 -27.10 -11.86
N THR A 120 -2.05 -28.41 -11.76
CA THR A 120 -3.42 -28.96 -11.84
C THR A 120 -4.28 -28.52 -10.66
N ALA A 121 -3.75 -28.50 -9.44
CA ALA A 121 -4.44 -28.03 -8.25
C ALA A 121 -4.87 -26.57 -8.42
N ALA A 122 -3.93 -25.69 -8.79
CA ALA A 122 -4.19 -24.27 -9.02
C ALA A 122 -5.24 -24.05 -10.13
N GLY A 123 -5.11 -24.75 -11.25
CA GLY A 123 -6.07 -24.72 -12.35
C GLY A 123 -7.48 -25.17 -11.94
N LEU A 124 -7.61 -26.27 -11.21
CA LEU A 124 -8.90 -26.81 -10.76
C LEU A 124 -9.54 -25.96 -9.66
N VAL A 125 -8.76 -25.42 -8.72
CA VAL A 125 -9.25 -24.46 -7.71
C VAL A 125 -9.77 -23.21 -8.41
N ALA A 126 -8.97 -22.60 -9.28
CA ALA A 126 -9.35 -21.39 -10.02
C ALA A 126 -10.55 -21.62 -10.95
N TRP A 127 -10.66 -22.79 -11.62
CA TRP A 127 -11.82 -23.14 -12.43
C TRP A 127 -13.13 -23.15 -11.64
N ARG A 128 -13.07 -23.65 -10.41
CA ARG A 128 -14.24 -23.84 -9.55
C ARG A 128 -14.64 -22.58 -8.81
N VAL A 129 -13.66 -21.86 -8.26
CA VAL A 129 -13.89 -20.60 -7.55
C VAL A 129 -14.23 -19.47 -8.54
N ALA A 130 -13.51 -19.37 -9.66
CA ALA A 130 -13.47 -18.16 -10.48
C ALA A 130 -13.80 -18.39 -11.97
N GLY A 131 -13.67 -19.62 -12.49
CA GLY A 131 -14.09 -20.01 -13.84
C GLY A 131 -12.94 -20.30 -14.79
N ILE A 132 -13.25 -20.64 -16.05
CA ILE A 132 -12.25 -21.14 -17.02
C ILE A 132 -11.18 -20.10 -17.37
N ARG A 133 -11.51 -18.80 -17.44
CA ARG A 133 -10.51 -17.75 -17.73
C ARG A 133 -9.47 -17.65 -16.58
N PRO A 134 -9.86 -17.50 -15.30
CA PRO A 134 -8.93 -17.62 -14.17
C PRO A 134 -8.14 -18.94 -14.11
N ALA A 135 -8.76 -20.08 -14.46
CA ALA A 135 -8.08 -21.37 -14.51
C ALA A 135 -6.92 -21.40 -15.50
N LEU A 136 -7.15 -20.91 -16.72
CA LEU A 136 -6.12 -20.82 -17.75
C LEU A 136 -5.01 -19.84 -17.35
N THR A 137 -5.34 -18.70 -16.72
CA THR A 137 -4.31 -17.79 -16.18
C THR A 137 -3.52 -18.41 -15.04
N ALA A 138 -4.13 -19.25 -14.19
CA ALA A 138 -3.41 -19.97 -13.13
C ALA A 138 -2.45 -21.02 -13.69
N ILE A 139 -2.91 -21.84 -14.64
CA ILE A 139 -2.08 -22.85 -15.31
C ILE A 139 -0.91 -22.17 -16.05
N ALA A 140 -1.18 -21.10 -16.80
CA ALA A 140 -0.15 -20.33 -17.51
C ALA A 140 0.84 -19.66 -16.55
N ALA A 141 0.37 -19.09 -15.43
CA ALA A 141 1.23 -18.48 -14.42
C ALA A 141 2.21 -19.48 -13.81
N PHE A 142 1.73 -20.63 -13.32
CA PHE A 142 2.59 -21.67 -12.76
C PHE A 142 3.54 -22.27 -13.80
N ALA A 143 3.09 -22.45 -15.05
CA ALA A 143 3.95 -22.86 -16.15
C ALA A 143 5.08 -21.85 -16.42
N VAL A 144 4.80 -20.54 -16.45
CA VAL A 144 5.83 -19.51 -16.62
C VAL A 144 6.79 -19.45 -15.42
N CYS A 145 6.31 -19.63 -14.19
CA CYS A 145 7.18 -19.75 -13.02
C CYS A 145 8.15 -20.94 -13.13
N GLY A 146 7.72 -22.04 -13.77
CA GLY A 146 8.57 -23.17 -14.13
C GLY A 146 9.56 -22.86 -15.25
N LEU A 147 9.07 -22.34 -16.38
CA LEU A 147 9.89 -21.95 -17.55
C LEU A 147 11.02 -20.98 -17.16
N LEU A 148 10.80 -20.08 -16.21
CA LEU A 148 11.83 -19.14 -15.73
C LEU A 148 12.83 -19.75 -14.72
N GLY A 149 12.82 -21.08 -14.51
CA GLY A 149 13.67 -21.77 -13.53
C GLY A 149 13.29 -21.49 -12.06
N MET A 150 12.20 -20.76 -11.82
CA MET A 150 11.80 -20.27 -10.50
C MET A 150 10.78 -21.16 -9.79
N TRP A 151 10.64 -22.43 -10.20
CA TRP A 151 9.67 -23.36 -9.60
C TRP A 151 9.86 -23.52 -8.08
N VAL A 152 11.07 -23.86 -7.64
CA VAL A 152 11.37 -24.09 -6.21
C VAL A 152 11.20 -22.81 -5.37
N PRO A 153 11.75 -21.64 -5.78
CA PRO A 153 11.45 -20.35 -5.16
C PRO A 153 9.94 -20.04 -5.07
N THR A 154 9.17 -20.35 -6.11
CA THR A 154 7.71 -20.15 -6.11
C THR A 154 7.01 -21.03 -5.08
N MET A 155 7.41 -22.31 -4.95
CA MET A 155 6.84 -23.22 -3.94
C MET A 155 7.15 -22.79 -2.50
N GLN A 156 8.38 -22.30 -2.24
CA GLN A 156 8.75 -21.75 -0.92
C GLN A 156 7.89 -20.52 -0.58
N THR A 157 7.76 -19.58 -1.52
CA THR A 157 6.93 -18.37 -1.37
C THR A 157 5.46 -18.73 -1.11
N LEU A 158 4.91 -19.66 -1.89
CA LEU A 158 3.53 -20.12 -1.76
C LEU A 158 3.27 -20.81 -0.39
N ALA A 159 4.23 -21.58 0.12
CA ALA A 159 4.13 -22.22 1.43
C ALA A 159 4.17 -21.21 2.59
N LEU A 160 5.09 -20.24 2.53
CA LEU A 160 5.18 -19.14 3.50
C LEU A 160 3.89 -18.33 3.51
N MET A 161 3.40 -17.94 2.32
CA MET A 161 2.15 -17.21 2.17
C MET A 161 0.94 -17.98 2.67
N ALA A 162 0.82 -19.28 2.39
CA ALA A 162 -0.33 -20.07 2.83
C ALA A 162 -0.49 -20.03 4.37
N VAL A 163 0.62 -20.13 5.11
CA VAL A 163 0.62 -20.03 6.57
C VAL A 163 0.41 -18.58 7.02
N ALA A 164 1.17 -17.63 6.47
CA ALA A 164 1.11 -16.23 6.88
C ALA A 164 -0.26 -15.58 6.61
N VAL A 165 -0.85 -15.80 5.43
CA VAL A 165 -2.22 -15.35 5.10
C VAL A 165 -3.24 -15.99 6.03
N THR A 166 -3.16 -17.29 6.29
CA THR A 166 -4.10 -17.98 7.18
C THR A 166 -4.05 -17.39 8.59
N ALA A 167 -2.85 -17.20 9.15
CA ALA A 167 -2.67 -16.55 10.45
C ALA A 167 -3.13 -15.08 10.45
N SER A 168 -2.86 -14.31 9.38
CA SER A 168 -3.29 -12.92 9.23
C SER A 168 -4.80 -12.77 9.19
N VAL A 169 -5.48 -13.62 8.41
CA VAL A 169 -6.93 -13.63 8.26
C VAL A 169 -7.60 -14.08 9.56
N LEU A 170 -7.07 -15.09 10.26
CA LEU A 170 -7.59 -15.52 11.55
C LEU A 170 -7.44 -14.43 12.63
N LEU A 171 -6.22 -13.90 12.82
CA LEU A 171 -5.96 -12.84 13.80
C LEU A 171 -6.75 -11.57 13.48
N GLY A 172 -6.73 -11.14 12.22
CA GLY A 172 -7.47 -9.99 11.74
C GLY A 172 -8.98 -10.14 11.90
N ALA A 173 -9.56 -11.30 11.56
CA ALA A 173 -10.98 -11.55 11.76
C ALA A 173 -11.38 -11.54 13.24
N LEU A 174 -10.55 -12.06 14.14
CA LEU A 174 -10.80 -12.04 15.58
C LEU A 174 -10.75 -10.62 16.16
N LEU A 175 -9.71 -9.85 15.83
CA LEU A 175 -9.58 -8.44 16.22
C LEU A 175 -10.71 -7.58 15.65
N GLY A 176 -11.06 -7.82 14.38
CA GLY A 176 -12.14 -7.13 13.68
C GLY A 176 -13.53 -7.49 14.19
N LEU A 177 -13.76 -8.73 14.63
CA LEU A 177 -14.99 -9.15 15.31
C LEU A 177 -15.12 -8.44 16.66
N ALA A 178 -14.05 -8.39 17.45
CA ALA A 178 -14.03 -7.70 18.73
C ALA A 178 -14.29 -6.18 18.58
N ALA A 179 -13.68 -5.54 17.58
CA ALA A 179 -13.92 -4.14 17.24
C ALA A 179 -15.33 -3.89 16.63
N GLY A 180 -15.83 -4.82 15.81
CA GLY A 180 -17.18 -4.76 15.24
C GLY A 180 -18.30 -4.89 16.27
N LEU A 181 -18.03 -5.55 17.40
CA LEU A 181 -18.99 -5.75 18.49
C LEU A 181 -18.87 -4.75 19.66
N SER A 182 -17.80 -3.94 19.74
CA SER A 182 -17.60 -3.00 20.86
C SER A 182 -16.92 -1.70 20.46
N ASP A 183 -17.55 -0.56 20.80
CA ASP A 183 -17.00 0.80 20.56
C ASP A 183 -15.82 1.14 21.47
N ARG A 184 -15.65 0.41 22.58
CA ARG A 184 -14.47 0.53 23.44
C ARG A 184 -13.28 -0.15 22.78
N VAL A 185 -13.49 -1.38 22.29
CA VAL A 185 -12.45 -2.16 21.59
C VAL A 185 -12.08 -1.51 20.26
N HIS A 186 -13.04 -1.01 19.49
CA HIS A 186 -12.76 -0.32 18.22
C HIS A 186 -11.88 0.92 18.42
N ARG A 187 -12.18 1.76 19.42
CA ARG A 187 -11.36 2.95 19.75
C ARG A 187 -9.99 2.58 20.29
N ALA A 188 -9.85 1.48 21.04
CA ALA A 188 -8.56 1.01 21.56
C ALA A 188 -7.67 0.36 20.47
N LEU A 189 -8.25 -0.44 19.57
CA LEU A 189 -7.50 -1.11 18.51
C LEU A 189 -7.14 -0.18 17.34
N ARG A 190 -7.96 0.85 17.04
CA ARG A 190 -7.71 1.73 15.88
C ARG A 190 -6.28 2.29 15.84
N PRO A 191 -5.71 2.92 16.89
CA PRO A 191 -4.33 3.44 16.85
C PRO A 191 -3.28 2.35 16.63
N VAL A 192 -3.50 1.14 17.15
CA VAL A 192 -2.60 0.00 16.97
C VAL A 192 -2.61 -0.44 15.50
N LEU A 193 -3.81 -0.62 14.92
CA LEU A 193 -3.98 -0.96 13.50
C LEU A 193 -3.50 0.17 12.56
N ASP A 194 -3.63 1.43 12.96
CA ASP A 194 -3.09 2.60 12.25
C ASP A 194 -1.55 2.53 12.24
N THR A 195 -0.92 2.26 13.39
CA THR A 195 0.54 2.13 13.52
C THR A 195 1.08 0.95 12.70
N MET A 196 0.45 -0.23 12.78
CA MET A 196 0.85 -1.45 12.06
C MET A 196 0.84 -1.32 10.52
N GLN A 197 0.18 -0.28 9.97
CA GLN A 197 0.11 -0.03 8.53
C GLN A 197 0.94 1.17 8.06
N VAL A 198 1.35 2.06 8.96
CA VAL A 198 2.16 3.25 8.66
C VAL A 198 3.64 3.00 8.97
N LEU A 199 3.96 2.11 9.91
CA LEU A 199 5.33 1.82 10.32
C LEU A 199 6.08 1.02 9.24
N PRO A 200 7.26 1.49 8.75
CA PRO A 200 7.95 0.85 7.63
C PRO A 200 8.37 -0.58 7.93
N ALA A 201 8.29 -1.46 6.92
CA ALA A 201 8.57 -2.89 7.03
C ALA A 201 9.88 -3.21 7.78
N PHE A 202 10.98 -2.56 7.40
CA PHE A 202 12.30 -2.78 8.01
C PHE A 202 12.35 -2.41 9.51
N ALA A 203 11.55 -1.44 9.96
CA ALA A 203 11.58 -0.94 11.34
C ALA A 203 10.86 -1.85 12.36
N TYR A 204 9.84 -2.62 11.95
CA TYR A 204 9.30 -3.69 12.80
C TYR A 204 9.91 -5.07 12.51
N LEU A 205 10.54 -5.28 11.34
CA LEU A 205 11.28 -6.51 11.06
C LEU A 205 12.36 -6.76 12.11
N LEU A 206 13.12 -5.74 12.49
CA LEU A 206 14.23 -5.87 13.44
C LEU A 206 13.79 -6.36 14.85
N PRO A 207 12.80 -5.74 15.54
CA PRO A 207 12.21 -6.32 16.75
C PRO A 207 11.77 -7.78 16.62
N VAL A 208 11.19 -8.16 15.48
CA VAL A 208 10.73 -9.54 15.24
C VAL A 208 11.91 -10.50 15.02
N VAL A 209 12.97 -10.08 14.32
CA VAL A 209 14.21 -10.87 14.13
C VAL A 209 14.96 -11.08 15.44
N LEU A 210 15.02 -10.06 16.31
CA LEU A 210 15.68 -10.21 17.62
C LEU A 210 14.98 -11.27 18.48
N VAL A 211 13.64 -11.27 18.50
CA VAL A 211 12.84 -12.19 19.33
C VAL A 211 12.75 -13.61 18.74
N PHE A 212 12.63 -13.75 17.41
CA PHE A 212 12.35 -15.04 16.76
C PHE A 212 13.52 -15.61 15.91
N GLY A 213 14.63 -14.88 15.82
CA GLY A 213 15.77 -15.21 14.97
C GLY A 213 15.58 -14.83 13.50
N ILE A 214 16.67 -14.92 12.74
CA ILE A 214 16.65 -14.80 11.27
C ILE A 214 15.97 -16.05 10.70
N GLY A 215 15.08 -15.87 9.71
CA GLY A 215 14.45 -16.95 8.94
C GLY A 215 12.92 -16.93 8.91
N VAL A 216 12.36 -18.08 8.51
CA VAL A 216 10.92 -18.31 8.33
C VAL A 216 10.03 -17.86 9.52
N PRO A 217 10.39 -18.07 10.81
CA PRO A 217 9.57 -17.62 11.94
C PRO A 217 9.31 -16.12 11.92
N ALA A 218 10.38 -15.32 11.87
CA ALA A 218 10.30 -13.87 11.85
C ALA A 218 9.63 -13.37 10.56
N ALA A 219 9.92 -13.99 9.42
CA ALA A 219 9.30 -13.64 8.14
C ALA A 219 7.78 -13.80 8.13
N VAL A 220 7.26 -14.92 8.63
CA VAL A 220 5.81 -15.16 8.75
C VAL A 220 5.17 -14.20 9.75
N LEU A 221 5.79 -13.98 10.92
CA LEU A 221 5.22 -13.13 11.96
C LEU A 221 5.21 -11.65 11.57
N ALA A 222 6.27 -11.16 10.93
CA ALA A 222 6.32 -9.81 10.34
C ALA A 222 5.29 -9.66 9.20
N THR A 223 5.04 -10.72 8.43
CA THR A 223 3.95 -10.76 7.43
C THR A 223 2.57 -10.70 8.09
N VAL A 224 2.35 -11.38 9.22
CA VAL A 224 1.09 -11.33 9.98
C VAL A 224 0.82 -9.95 10.57
N VAL A 225 1.85 -9.28 11.11
CA VAL A 225 1.76 -7.89 11.59
C VAL A 225 1.30 -6.95 10.48
N TYR A 226 1.83 -7.09 9.27
CA TYR A 226 1.49 -6.23 8.13
C TYR A 226 0.11 -6.53 7.51
N ALA A 227 -0.28 -7.80 7.45
CA ALA A 227 -1.44 -8.26 6.69
C ALA A 227 -2.73 -8.48 7.52
N ALA A 228 -2.66 -8.55 8.86
CA ALA A 228 -3.86 -8.64 9.71
C ALA A 228 -4.73 -7.35 9.78
N PRO A 229 -4.17 -6.11 9.77
CA PRO A 229 -4.96 -4.89 9.92
C PRO A 229 -6.05 -4.64 8.86
N PRO A 230 -5.84 -4.89 7.55
CA PRO A 230 -6.91 -4.80 6.54
C PRO A 230 -8.12 -5.68 6.87
N MET A 231 -7.89 -6.94 7.26
CA MET A 231 -8.96 -7.84 7.67
C MET A 231 -9.67 -7.34 8.92
N ALA A 232 -8.93 -6.85 9.92
CA ALA A 232 -9.51 -6.31 11.15
C ALA A 232 -10.42 -5.11 10.89
N ARG A 233 -9.98 -4.16 10.06
CA ARG A 233 -10.79 -2.99 9.68
C ARG A 233 -12.03 -3.38 8.90
N LEU A 234 -11.90 -4.19 7.86
CA LEU A 234 -13.01 -4.52 6.97
C LEU A 234 -14.04 -5.44 7.63
N THR A 235 -13.59 -6.37 8.48
CA THR A 235 -14.48 -7.13 9.39
C THR A 235 -15.26 -6.19 10.32
N ALA A 236 -14.57 -5.26 10.99
CA ALA A 236 -15.24 -4.32 11.89
C ALA A 236 -16.22 -3.40 11.14
N LEU A 237 -15.86 -2.93 9.93
CA LEU A 237 -16.69 -2.10 9.08
C LEU A 237 -17.97 -2.84 8.66
N GLY A 238 -17.86 -4.05 8.09
CA GLY A 238 -19.02 -4.82 7.64
C GLY A 238 -19.97 -5.22 8.79
N LEU A 239 -19.44 -5.52 9.97
CA LEU A 239 -20.24 -5.82 11.16
C LEU A 239 -20.97 -4.60 11.74
N ARG A 240 -20.46 -3.39 11.48
CA ARG A 240 -21.00 -2.10 11.94
C ARG A 240 -21.94 -1.44 10.92
N GLY A 241 -21.67 -1.62 9.63
CA GLY A 241 -22.52 -1.17 8.52
C GLY A 241 -23.64 -2.14 8.15
N ALA A 242 -23.95 -3.12 9.01
CA ALA A 242 -25.10 -4.00 8.84
C ALA A 242 -26.41 -3.21 9.01
N ASP A 243 -27.37 -3.40 8.09
CA ASP A 243 -28.61 -2.63 8.01
C ASP A 243 -29.38 -2.56 9.34
N ALA A 244 -29.78 -1.35 9.74
CA ALA A 244 -30.45 -1.09 11.00
C ALA A 244 -31.83 -1.76 11.08
N GLY A 245 -32.64 -1.68 10.02
CA GLY A 245 -33.97 -2.29 9.96
C GLY A 245 -33.93 -3.81 10.05
N VAL A 246 -32.95 -4.45 9.39
CA VAL A 246 -32.71 -5.91 9.54
C VAL A 246 -32.27 -6.26 10.97
N MET A 247 -31.44 -5.42 11.59
CA MET A 247 -30.98 -5.63 12.98
C MET A 247 -32.09 -5.43 14.02
N GLU A 248 -33.00 -4.48 13.79
CA GLU A 248 -34.21 -4.24 14.58
C GLU A 248 -35.24 -5.35 14.39
N ALA A 249 -35.56 -5.73 13.15
CA ALA A 249 -36.47 -6.84 12.87
C ALA A 249 -35.98 -8.15 13.51
N ALA A 250 -34.67 -8.44 13.46
CA ALA A 250 -34.09 -9.58 14.15
C ALA A 250 -34.18 -9.48 15.69
N ALA A 251 -34.11 -8.27 16.26
CA ALA A 251 -34.31 -8.06 17.69
C ALA A 251 -35.79 -8.23 18.11
N SER A 252 -36.73 -7.72 17.32
CA SER A 252 -38.19 -7.88 17.53
C SER A 252 -38.64 -9.34 17.39
N LEU A 253 -37.94 -10.15 16.58
CA LEU A 253 -38.10 -11.61 16.52
C LEU A 253 -37.42 -12.36 17.70
N GLY A 254 -36.96 -11.64 18.74
CA GLY A 254 -36.39 -12.22 19.95
C GLY A 254 -34.98 -12.80 19.80
N ALA A 255 -34.27 -12.55 18.69
CA ALA A 255 -32.99 -13.20 18.44
C ALA A 255 -31.89 -12.73 19.41
N THR A 256 -31.28 -13.69 20.12
CA THR A 256 -30.15 -13.47 21.02
C THR A 256 -28.96 -12.83 20.30
N GLY A 257 -28.01 -12.24 21.04
CA GLY A 257 -26.81 -11.63 20.44
C GLY A 257 -26.00 -12.61 19.57
N ARG A 258 -25.92 -13.89 19.97
CA ARG A 258 -25.25 -14.95 19.19
C ARG A 258 -26.03 -15.31 17.93
N GLN A 259 -27.36 -15.37 17.99
CA GLN A 259 -28.19 -15.56 16.79
C GLN A 259 -28.04 -14.37 15.83
N ARG A 260 -28.26 -13.14 16.29
CA ARG A 260 -28.11 -11.91 15.46
C ARG A 260 -26.73 -11.79 14.82
N LEU A 261 -25.67 -12.21 15.50
CA LEU A 261 -24.32 -12.27 14.92
C LEU A 261 -24.24 -13.29 13.76
N LEU A 262 -24.72 -14.51 13.98
CA LEU A 262 -24.58 -15.63 13.02
C LEU A 262 -25.59 -15.59 11.86
N THR A 263 -26.80 -15.06 12.06
CA THR A 263 -27.89 -15.08 11.08
C THR A 263 -28.13 -13.75 10.37
N ALA A 264 -27.70 -12.61 10.94
CA ALA A 264 -27.83 -11.30 10.31
C ALA A 264 -26.47 -10.63 10.04
N ARG A 265 -25.68 -10.30 11.07
CA ARG A 265 -24.45 -9.49 10.89
C ARG A 265 -23.39 -10.17 10.02
N LEU A 266 -23.00 -11.41 10.33
CA LEU A 266 -21.99 -12.12 9.54
C LEU A 266 -22.45 -12.43 8.11
N PRO A 267 -23.72 -12.79 7.83
CA PRO A 267 -24.25 -12.89 6.47
C PRO A 267 -24.25 -11.58 5.67
N LEU A 268 -24.56 -10.44 6.30
CA LEU A 268 -24.51 -9.13 5.65
C LEU A 268 -23.05 -8.71 5.35
N ALA A 269 -22.17 -8.83 6.34
CA ALA A 269 -20.74 -8.45 6.27
C ALA A 269 -19.86 -9.32 5.34
N ARG A 270 -20.44 -10.25 4.56
CA ARG A 270 -19.68 -11.23 3.76
C ARG A 270 -18.79 -10.59 2.71
N LYS A 271 -19.23 -9.49 2.09
CA LYS A 271 -18.46 -8.81 1.02
C LYS A 271 -17.22 -8.15 1.60
N GLU A 272 -17.36 -7.51 2.75
CA GLU A 272 -16.32 -6.79 3.47
C GLU A 272 -15.31 -7.77 4.09
N LEU A 273 -15.78 -8.90 4.62
CA LEU A 273 -14.94 -10.02 5.04
C LEU A 273 -14.08 -10.56 3.87
N LEU A 274 -14.68 -10.79 2.70
CA LEU A 274 -13.97 -11.32 1.53
C LEU A 274 -13.00 -10.29 0.91
N LEU A 275 -13.36 -9.01 0.94
CA LEU A 275 -12.44 -7.92 0.61
C LEU A 275 -11.27 -7.86 1.60
N GLY A 276 -11.53 -8.06 2.90
CA GLY A 276 -10.52 -8.16 3.94
C GLY A 276 -9.53 -9.31 3.70
N VAL A 277 -10.02 -10.47 3.29
CA VAL A 277 -9.18 -11.61 2.86
C VAL A 277 -8.32 -11.22 1.65
N ASN A 278 -8.89 -10.61 0.60
CA ASN A 278 -8.10 -10.21 -0.58
C ASN A 278 -7.01 -9.19 -0.22
N GLN A 279 -7.34 -8.16 0.56
CA GLN A 279 -6.35 -7.17 1.00
C GLN A 279 -5.25 -7.80 1.88
N SER A 280 -5.60 -8.77 2.73
CA SER A 280 -4.61 -9.51 3.52
C SER A 280 -3.67 -10.33 2.63
N ILE A 281 -4.19 -10.98 1.60
CA ILE A 281 -3.38 -11.74 0.62
C ILE A 281 -2.41 -10.81 -0.12
N MET A 282 -2.87 -9.67 -0.61
CA MET A 282 -2.04 -8.74 -1.37
C MET A 282 -0.95 -8.08 -0.49
N MET A 283 -1.30 -7.69 0.74
CA MET A 283 -0.34 -7.17 1.72
C MET A 283 0.68 -8.25 2.12
N ALA A 284 0.23 -9.49 2.34
CA ALA A 284 1.11 -10.61 2.69
C ALA A 284 2.08 -10.97 1.56
N LEU A 285 1.65 -10.92 0.29
CA LEU A 285 2.52 -11.13 -0.86
C LEU A 285 3.61 -10.05 -0.95
N SER A 286 3.23 -8.78 -0.81
CA SER A 286 4.18 -7.68 -0.83
C SER A 286 5.20 -7.80 0.30
N MET A 287 4.76 -8.17 1.50
CA MET A 287 5.65 -8.35 2.65
C MET A 287 6.52 -9.60 2.55
N ALA A 288 6.06 -10.69 1.91
CA ALA A 288 6.86 -11.89 1.69
C ALA A 288 8.14 -11.61 0.86
N VAL A 289 8.10 -10.62 -0.03
CA VAL A 289 9.30 -10.18 -0.77
C VAL A 289 10.23 -9.36 0.11
N ILE A 290 9.72 -8.51 1.02
CA ILE A 290 10.55 -7.72 1.93
C ILE A 290 11.15 -8.59 3.05
N ALA A 291 10.40 -9.58 3.52
CA ALA A 291 10.84 -10.53 4.53
C ALA A 291 11.96 -11.48 4.06
N SER A 292 12.22 -11.59 2.76
CA SER A 292 13.37 -12.36 2.25
C SER A 292 14.73 -11.83 2.72
N VAL A 293 14.83 -10.52 2.95
CA VAL A 293 16.03 -9.86 3.48
C VAL A 293 16.45 -10.45 4.83
N ILE A 294 15.51 -11.07 5.57
CA ILE A 294 15.75 -11.76 6.83
C ILE A 294 15.72 -13.30 6.69
N GLY A 295 16.08 -13.84 5.53
CA GLY A 295 16.31 -15.28 5.31
C GLY A 295 15.03 -16.13 5.16
N ALA A 296 13.96 -15.55 4.60
CA ALA A 296 12.67 -16.25 4.45
C ALA A 296 12.68 -17.40 3.42
N GLY A 297 13.56 -17.34 2.41
CA GLY A 297 13.51 -18.21 1.25
C GLY A 297 12.57 -17.69 0.15
N GLY A 298 12.61 -18.38 -0.99
CA GLY A 298 11.66 -18.17 -2.07
C GLY A 298 12.06 -17.11 -3.11
N LEU A 299 11.04 -16.49 -3.72
CA LEU A 299 11.22 -15.53 -4.81
C LEU A 299 11.84 -14.23 -4.32
N GLY A 300 11.55 -13.83 -3.09
CA GLY A 300 12.15 -12.63 -2.49
C GLY A 300 13.66 -12.74 -2.37
N ASP A 301 14.20 -13.89 -1.94
CA ASP A 301 15.65 -14.10 -1.83
C ASP A 301 16.35 -13.86 -3.18
N ARG A 302 15.73 -14.32 -4.28
CA ARG A 302 16.24 -14.13 -5.64
C ARG A 302 16.15 -12.67 -6.10
N VAL A 303 15.07 -11.95 -5.75
CA VAL A 303 14.96 -10.50 -6.01
C VAL A 303 16.00 -9.71 -5.19
N TYR A 304 16.26 -10.09 -3.94
CA TYR A 304 17.23 -9.43 -3.07
C TYR A 304 18.69 -9.70 -3.49
N GLN A 305 19.01 -10.94 -3.88
CA GLN A 305 20.31 -11.27 -4.47
C GLN A 305 20.57 -10.47 -5.75
N ALA A 306 19.57 -10.39 -6.63
CA ALA A 306 19.64 -9.58 -7.84
C ALA A 306 19.75 -8.06 -7.56
N LEU A 307 19.20 -7.58 -6.43
CA LEU A 307 19.41 -6.20 -5.98
C LEU A 307 20.85 -5.96 -5.53
N ALA A 308 21.42 -6.88 -4.75
CA ALA A 308 22.79 -6.77 -4.26
C ALA A 308 23.84 -6.86 -5.39
N SER A 309 23.55 -7.57 -6.48
CA SER A 309 24.43 -7.66 -7.67
C SER A 309 24.06 -6.68 -8.80
N VAL A 310 23.00 -5.88 -8.63
CA VAL A 310 22.40 -5.00 -9.66
C VAL A 310 22.03 -5.73 -10.97
N ASP A 311 21.64 -7.00 -10.89
CA ASP A 311 21.28 -7.84 -12.04
C ASP A 311 19.78 -7.67 -12.39
N VAL A 312 19.48 -6.82 -13.37
CA VAL A 312 18.11 -6.55 -13.83
C VAL A 312 17.45 -7.80 -14.43
N GLY A 313 18.21 -8.66 -15.09
CA GLY A 313 17.72 -9.87 -15.74
C GLY A 313 17.28 -10.93 -14.73
N ALA A 314 18.12 -11.22 -13.74
CA ALA A 314 17.78 -12.09 -12.62
C ALA A 314 16.62 -11.50 -11.79
N ALA A 315 16.60 -10.18 -11.61
CA ALA A 315 15.50 -9.49 -10.93
C ALA A 315 14.17 -9.63 -11.67
N LEU A 316 14.15 -9.53 -13.01
CA LEU A 316 12.93 -9.71 -13.80
C LEU A 316 12.50 -11.18 -13.81
N ALA A 317 13.44 -12.12 -13.92
CA ALA A 317 13.18 -13.56 -13.84
C ALA A 317 12.59 -13.97 -12.47
N ALA A 318 12.98 -13.30 -11.38
CA ALA A 318 12.39 -13.48 -10.05
C ALA A 318 11.08 -12.71 -9.85
N GLY A 319 10.99 -11.49 -10.37
CA GLY A 319 9.86 -10.58 -10.20
C GLY A 319 8.60 -10.98 -10.98
N VAL A 320 8.75 -11.52 -12.20
CA VAL A 320 7.62 -12.00 -13.01
C VAL A 320 6.81 -13.10 -12.29
N PRO A 321 7.41 -14.15 -11.72
CA PRO A 321 6.72 -15.11 -10.85
C PRO A 321 5.95 -14.48 -9.67
N VAL A 322 6.49 -13.42 -9.03
CA VAL A 322 5.78 -12.72 -7.94
C VAL A 322 4.52 -12.02 -8.46
N VAL A 323 4.62 -11.31 -9.59
CA VAL A 323 3.46 -10.66 -10.24
C VAL A 323 2.43 -11.70 -10.66
N LEU A 324 2.87 -12.81 -11.24
CA LEU A 324 1.99 -13.89 -11.67
C LEU A 324 1.25 -14.52 -10.49
N LEU A 325 1.93 -14.73 -9.36
CA LEU A 325 1.31 -15.18 -8.12
C LEU A 325 0.30 -14.15 -7.58
N ALA A 326 0.61 -12.84 -7.65
CA ALA A 326 -0.31 -11.76 -7.30
C ALA A 326 -1.60 -11.83 -8.14
N VAL A 327 -1.45 -11.90 -9.46
CA VAL A 327 -2.56 -11.88 -10.43
C VAL A 327 -3.43 -13.14 -10.31
N VAL A 328 -2.86 -14.29 -10.00
CA VAL A 328 -3.63 -15.52 -9.76
C VAL A 328 -4.41 -15.42 -8.44
N LEU A 329 -3.77 -15.00 -7.36
CA LEU A 329 -4.40 -14.93 -6.04
C LEU A 329 -5.52 -13.87 -5.98
N ASP A 330 -5.29 -12.68 -6.53
CA ASP A 330 -6.30 -11.63 -6.62
C ASP A 330 -7.50 -12.07 -7.46
N ARG A 331 -7.28 -12.54 -8.70
CA ARG A 331 -8.38 -12.92 -9.61
C ARG A 331 -9.21 -14.10 -9.10
N VAL A 332 -8.60 -15.04 -8.37
CA VAL A 332 -9.32 -16.15 -7.74
C VAL A 332 -10.13 -15.67 -6.54
N THR A 333 -9.55 -14.79 -5.70
CA THR A 333 -10.21 -14.30 -4.48
C THR A 333 -11.33 -13.30 -4.78
N ALA A 334 -11.11 -12.36 -5.69
CA ALA A 334 -12.12 -11.37 -6.11
C ALA A 334 -13.36 -12.05 -6.71
N ALA A 335 -13.17 -13.04 -7.58
CA ALA A 335 -14.29 -13.80 -8.17
C ALA A 335 -15.01 -14.70 -7.16
N ALA A 336 -14.35 -15.11 -6.07
CA ALA A 336 -15.03 -15.74 -4.93
C ALA A 336 -15.99 -14.75 -4.24
N GLY A 337 -15.54 -13.49 -4.09
CA GLY A 337 -16.32 -12.36 -3.58
C GLY A 337 -17.61 -12.12 -4.35
N GLU A 338 -17.50 -11.95 -5.68
CA GLU A 338 -18.65 -11.71 -6.57
C GLU A 338 -19.71 -12.83 -6.47
N ARG A 339 -19.26 -14.10 -6.53
CA ARG A 339 -20.15 -15.26 -6.56
C ARG A 339 -20.91 -15.50 -5.25
N ILE A 340 -20.38 -15.07 -4.11
CA ILE A 340 -21.07 -15.22 -2.81
C ILE A 340 -22.29 -14.29 -2.70
N GLY A 341 -22.39 -13.26 -3.57
CA GLY A 341 -23.63 -12.49 -3.77
C GLY A 341 -24.70 -13.21 -4.60
N ALA A 342 -24.35 -14.26 -5.36
CA ALA A 342 -25.22 -14.89 -6.37
C ALA A 342 -26.02 -16.11 -5.84
N GLY A 343 -26.45 -16.05 -4.58
CA GLY A 343 -27.35 -17.05 -3.97
C GLY A 343 -26.73 -18.43 -3.66
N PRO A 344 -27.49 -19.34 -3.02
CA PRO A 344 -26.99 -20.62 -2.56
C PRO A 344 -26.89 -21.66 -3.69
N SER A 345 -25.74 -21.71 -4.37
CA SER A 345 -25.44 -22.79 -5.33
C SER A 345 -25.41 -24.16 -4.66
N ARG A 346 -26.41 -25.00 -4.94
CA ARG A 346 -26.59 -26.38 -4.41
C ARG A 346 -25.53 -27.41 -4.89
N ARG A 347 -24.41 -26.99 -5.48
CA ARG A 347 -23.36 -27.87 -6.05
C ARG A 347 -21.96 -27.50 -5.54
N THR A 348 -21.55 -28.09 -4.40
CA THR A 348 -20.21 -27.87 -3.80
C THR A 348 -19.46 -29.17 -3.50
N GLY A 349 -19.91 -29.98 -2.54
CA GLY A 349 -19.15 -31.11 -1.96
C GLY A 349 -18.57 -32.11 -2.98
N ARG A 350 -19.43 -32.80 -3.76
CA ARG A 350 -18.98 -33.74 -4.81
C ARG A 350 -18.04 -33.09 -5.84
N GLY A 351 -18.23 -31.80 -6.11
CA GLY A 351 -17.34 -31.05 -6.98
C GLY A 351 -15.92 -31.02 -6.41
N TRP A 352 -15.75 -30.53 -5.18
CA TRP A 352 -14.43 -30.43 -4.54
C TRP A 352 -13.73 -31.78 -4.40
N ALA A 353 -14.47 -32.84 -4.08
CA ALA A 353 -13.95 -34.21 -4.07
C ALA A 353 -13.35 -34.63 -5.44
N VAL A 354 -14.05 -34.37 -6.56
CA VAL A 354 -13.53 -34.66 -7.91
C VAL A 354 -12.28 -33.81 -8.25
N ALA A 355 -12.22 -32.56 -7.78
CA ALA A 355 -11.04 -31.71 -8.00
C ALA A 355 -9.82 -32.19 -7.21
N ALA A 356 -10.02 -32.61 -5.95
CA ALA A 356 -8.98 -33.22 -5.14
C ALA A 356 -8.51 -34.57 -5.72
N ALA A 357 -9.44 -35.43 -6.16
CA ALA A 357 -9.12 -36.71 -6.79
C ALA A 357 -8.33 -36.54 -8.10
N GLY A 358 -8.72 -35.61 -8.98
CA GLY A 358 -7.97 -35.29 -10.20
C GLY A 358 -6.56 -34.76 -9.92
N THR A 359 -6.44 -33.89 -8.91
CA THR A 359 -5.14 -33.38 -8.43
C THR A 359 -4.26 -34.52 -7.91
N ALA A 360 -4.81 -35.39 -7.06
CA ALA A 360 -4.10 -36.53 -6.50
C ALA A 360 -3.68 -37.54 -7.57
N ALA A 361 -4.51 -37.80 -8.58
CA ALA A 361 -4.17 -38.67 -9.70
C ALA A 361 -2.98 -38.12 -10.51
N VAL A 362 -2.97 -36.83 -10.85
CA VAL A 362 -1.84 -36.20 -11.56
C VAL A 362 -0.57 -36.19 -10.69
N ALA A 363 -0.68 -35.90 -9.39
CA ALA A 363 0.45 -35.99 -8.46
C ALA A 363 1.03 -37.41 -8.35
N LEU A 364 0.18 -38.44 -8.27
CA LEU A 364 0.60 -39.83 -8.22
C LEU A 364 1.27 -40.28 -9.52
N VAL A 365 0.78 -39.85 -10.69
CA VAL A 365 1.44 -40.10 -11.99
C VAL A 365 2.78 -39.37 -12.09
N GLY A 366 2.86 -38.12 -11.66
CA GLY A 366 4.11 -37.36 -11.58
C GLY A 366 5.15 -38.03 -10.68
N ARG A 367 4.71 -38.55 -9.52
CA ARG A 367 5.55 -39.32 -8.59
C ARG A 367 6.00 -40.66 -9.17
N TYR A 368 5.09 -41.43 -9.78
CA TYR A 368 5.40 -42.74 -10.38
C TYR A 368 6.36 -42.62 -11.57
N THR A 369 6.25 -41.55 -12.37
CA THR A 369 7.16 -41.27 -13.49
C THR A 369 8.47 -40.59 -13.08
N GLY A 370 8.67 -40.29 -11.78
CA GLY A 370 9.84 -39.59 -11.25
C GLY A 370 9.92 -38.08 -11.59
N ARG A 371 8.91 -37.53 -12.28
CA ARG A 371 8.91 -36.15 -12.82
C ARG A 371 8.29 -35.14 -11.86
N LEU A 372 8.79 -35.11 -10.61
CA LEU A 372 8.32 -34.20 -9.57
C LEU A 372 8.88 -32.78 -9.72
N SER A 373 10.17 -32.65 -10.03
CA SER A 373 10.81 -31.37 -10.37
C SER A 373 10.37 -30.86 -11.75
N TRP A 374 10.48 -29.55 -11.95
CA TRP A 374 10.38 -28.97 -13.28
C TRP A 374 11.53 -29.47 -14.17
N PRO A 375 11.32 -29.81 -15.46
CA PRO A 375 12.40 -30.25 -16.33
C PRO A 375 13.36 -29.10 -16.66
N ASP A 376 14.65 -29.25 -16.34
CA ASP A 376 15.66 -28.20 -16.59
C ASP A 376 15.79 -27.87 -18.09
N ALA A 377 15.62 -28.86 -18.97
CA ALA A 377 15.59 -28.72 -20.42
C ALA A 377 14.37 -27.93 -20.96
N TRP A 378 13.41 -27.54 -20.10
CA TRP A 378 12.33 -26.61 -20.43
C TRP A 378 12.57 -25.20 -19.86
N THR A 379 13.69 -24.95 -19.17
CA THR A 379 13.98 -23.62 -18.64
C THR A 379 14.46 -22.68 -19.75
N VAL A 380 14.04 -21.42 -19.65
CA VAL A 380 14.30 -20.36 -20.63
C VAL A 380 14.95 -19.21 -19.87
N ASP A 381 16.25 -19.04 -20.07
CA ASP A 381 16.97 -17.90 -19.49
C ASP A 381 16.59 -16.60 -20.21
N ILE A 382 15.73 -15.82 -19.56
CA ILE A 382 15.45 -14.44 -19.98
C ILE A 382 16.51 -13.45 -19.47
N ALA A 383 17.28 -13.79 -18.42
CA ALA A 383 18.19 -12.86 -17.76
C ALA A 383 19.32 -12.44 -18.70
N ALA A 384 19.98 -13.37 -19.41
CA ALA A 384 20.98 -13.02 -20.43
C ALA A 384 20.40 -12.15 -21.58
N SER A 385 19.11 -12.25 -21.88
CA SER A 385 18.47 -11.42 -22.91
C SER A 385 18.08 -10.03 -22.40
N VAL A 386 17.62 -9.93 -21.15
CA VAL A 386 17.33 -8.66 -20.48
C VAL A 386 18.62 -7.89 -20.20
N ASN A 387 19.65 -8.56 -19.70
CA ASN A 387 20.94 -7.94 -19.38
C ASN A 387 21.59 -7.37 -20.64
N ARG A 388 21.61 -8.07 -21.78
CA ARG A 388 22.09 -7.47 -23.06
C ARG A 388 21.37 -6.17 -23.46
N VAL A 389 20.08 -6.02 -23.13
CA VAL A 389 19.33 -4.76 -23.37
C VAL A 389 19.71 -3.70 -22.33
N VAL A 390 19.94 -4.10 -21.08
CA VAL A 390 20.38 -3.20 -19.99
C VAL A 390 21.83 -2.74 -20.16
N ASP A 391 22.72 -3.61 -20.60
CA ASP A 391 24.11 -3.30 -20.97
C ASP A 391 24.11 -2.28 -22.12
N TRP A 392 23.29 -2.50 -23.15
CA TRP A 392 23.10 -1.53 -24.24
C TRP A 392 22.55 -0.20 -23.73
N MET A 393 21.49 -0.20 -22.91
CA MET A 393 20.93 1.03 -22.33
C MET A 393 21.95 1.74 -21.45
N THR A 394 22.74 1.03 -20.65
CA THR A 394 23.77 1.63 -19.79
C THR A 394 24.87 2.25 -20.64
N ALA A 395 25.38 1.53 -21.64
CA ALA A 395 26.40 2.03 -22.56
C ALA A 395 25.99 3.27 -23.39
N HIS A 396 24.70 3.47 -23.66
CA HIS A 396 24.21 4.56 -24.51
C HIS A 396 23.45 5.67 -23.76
N LEU A 397 22.90 5.39 -22.57
CA LEU A 397 22.07 6.34 -21.81
C LEU A 397 22.74 6.81 -20.52
N TYR A 398 23.61 6.02 -19.88
CA TYR A 398 24.20 6.37 -18.58
C TYR A 398 25.06 7.64 -18.66
N SER A 399 25.97 7.68 -19.63
CA SER A 399 26.78 8.84 -20.05
C SER A 399 26.13 9.67 -21.15
N GLY A 400 25.20 9.08 -21.91
CA GLY A 400 24.41 9.77 -22.93
C GLY A 400 25.24 10.30 -24.10
N VAL A 401 24.74 11.40 -24.69
CA VAL A 401 25.42 12.12 -25.78
C VAL A 401 26.18 13.32 -25.17
N PRO A 402 27.42 13.62 -25.63
CA PRO A 402 28.12 14.85 -25.24
C PRO A 402 27.24 16.10 -25.36
N VAL A 403 27.47 17.08 -24.48
CA VAL A 403 26.65 18.29 -24.27
C VAL A 403 25.28 18.05 -23.60
N VAL A 404 24.53 16.99 -23.95
CA VAL A 404 23.25 16.68 -23.27
C VAL A 404 23.49 16.03 -21.91
N GLY A 405 24.47 15.13 -21.85
CA GLY A 405 24.73 14.25 -20.72
C GLY A 405 23.73 13.09 -20.65
N GLY A 406 24.05 12.08 -19.84
CA GLY A 406 23.24 10.89 -19.65
C GLY A 406 22.32 10.94 -18.44
N THR A 407 21.75 9.79 -18.09
CA THR A 407 20.93 9.59 -16.89
C THR A 407 21.74 9.79 -15.60
N ALA A 408 23.06 9.54 -15.61
CA ALA A 408 23.94 9.89 -14.49
C ALA A 408 24.11 11.41 -14.34
N ASP A 409 24.37 12.14 -15.43
CA ASP A 409 24.44 13.60 -15.40
C ASP A 409 23.10 14.24 -15.04
N TRP A 410 22.00 13.63 -15.43
CA TRP A 410 20.65 14.05 -15.01
C TRP A 410 20.44 13.79 -13.51
N ALA A 411 20.85 12.63 -12.99
CA ALA A 411 20.78 12.33 -11.55
C ALA A 411 21.64 13.30 -10.72
N ALA A 412 22.85 13.63 -11.17
CA ALA A 412 23.74 14.59 -10.53
C ALA A 412 23.15 16.01 -10.56
N ARG A 413 22.64 16.47 -11.71
CA ARG A 413 21.97 17.78 -11.84
C ARG A 413 20.68 17.84 -11.03
N PHE A 414 19.84 16.81 -11.03
CA PHE A 414 18.62 16.77 -10.22
C PHE A 414 18.95 16.79 -8.72
N THR A 415 19.99 16.08 -8.29
CA THR A 415 20.47 16.14 -6.90
C THR A 415 20.90 17.57 -6.55
N THR A 416 21.82 18.16 -7.32
CA THR A 416 22.43 19.45 -6.99
C THR A 416 21.57 20.70 -7.27
N TRP A 417 20.59 20.62 -8.18
CA TRP A 417 19.73 21.75 -8.56
C TRP A 417 18.29 21.64 -8.02
N VAL A 418 17.88 20.47 -7.50
CA VAL A 418 16.53 20.26 -6.94
C VAL A 418 16.58 19.73 -5.51
N LEU A 419 17.32 18.64 -5.25
CA LEU A 419 17.31 18.03 -3.91
C LEU A 419 18.12 18.82 -2.89
N ASP A 420 19.33 19.26 -3.24
CA ASP A 420 20.19 20.04 -2.35
C ASP A 420 19.57 21.40 -2.01
N PRO A 421 19.10 22.24 -2.97
CA PRO A 421 18.44 23.50 -2.62
C PRO A 421 17.18 23.35 -1.75
N VAL A 422 16.43 22.24 -1.90
CA VAL A 422 15.26 21.96 -1.05
C VAL A 422 15.68 21.44 0.33
N ARG A 423 16.67 20.55 0.43
CA ARG A 423 17.22 20.09 1.72
C ARG A 423 17.84 21.26 2.49
N ASP A 424 18.72 22.01 1.84
CA ASP A 424 19.50 23.07 2.45
C ASP A 424 18.59 24.23 2.84
N GLY A 425 17.59 24.56 2.01
CA GLY A 425 16.53 25.50 2.37
C GLY A 425 15.69 25.06 3.58
N LEU A 426 15.40 23.76 3.72
CA LEU A 426 14.69 23.20 4.89
C LEU A 426 15.55 23.17 6.16
N GLN A 427 16.85 22.86 6.04
CA GLN A 427 17.80 22.76 7.15
C GLN A 427 18.32 24.13 7.63
N TRP A 428 18.39 25.11 6.73
CA TRP A 428 18.75 26.50 7.03
C TRP A 428 17.66 27.21 7.86
N LEU A 429 16.39 26.87 7.65
CA LEU A 429 15.28 27.36 8.47
C LEU A 429 15.41 26.85 9.92
N PRO A 430 15.38 27.73 10.93
CA PRO A 430 15.30 27.31 12.33
C PRO A 430 14.16 26.33 12.59
N TRP A 431 14.41 25.35 13.46
CA TRP A 431 13.45 24.27 13.77
C TRP A 431 12.03 24.78 14.08
N TRP A 432 11.93 25.90 14.80
CA TRP A 432 10.66 26.52 15.17
C TRP A 432 9.91 27.16 14.01
N THR A 433 10.60 27.71 12.99
CA THR A 433 9.95 28.12 11.73
C THR A 433 9.45 26.93 10.92
N VAL A 434 10.18 25.80 10.92
CA VAL A 434 9.70 24.58 10.25
C VAL A 434 8.42 24.05 10.93
N LEU A 435 8.37 24.04 12.27
CA LEU A 435 7.14 23.72 13.01
C LEU A 435 5.99 24.69 12.68
N LEU A 436 6.25 25.99 12.58
CA LEU A 436 5.20 26.98 12.32
C LEU A 436 4.73 26.99 10.86
N LEU A 437 5.61 26.66 9.91
CA LEU A 437 5.23 26.36 8.52
C LEU A 437 4.29 25.15 8.47
N VAL A 438 4.63 24.05 9.14
CA VAL A 438 3.78 22.86 9.26
C VAL A 438 2.44 23.20 9.94
N ALA A 439 2.45 24.00 11.01
CA ALA A 439 1.24 24.47 11.69
C ALA A 439 0.29 25.22 10.74
N VAL A 440 0.82 26.20 9.98
CA VAL A 440 0.03 27.02 9.07
C VAL A 440 -0.52 26.17 7.91
N LEU A 441 0.29 25.31 7.29
CA LEU A 441 -0.15 24.45 6.19
C LEU A 441 -1.28 23.49 6.62
N ALA A 442 -1.11 22.79 7.75
CA ALA A 442 -2.12 21.88 8.29
C ALA A 442 -3.38 22.61 8.82
N GLN A 443 -3.26 23.87 9.23
CA GLN A 443 -4.39 24.73 9.64
C GLN A 443 -5.18 25.28 8.43
N LEU A 444 -4.50 25.58 7.31
CA LEU A 444 -5.13 26.04 6.07
C LEU A 444 -6.02 24.96 5.42
N ILE A 445 -5.62 23.68 5.58
CA ILE A 445 -6.27 22.53 4.95
C ILE A 445 -7.25 21.82 5.89
N GLY A 446 -6.94 21.72 7.18
CA GLY A 446 -7.73 20.98 8.18
C GLY A 446 -8.35 21.84 9.28
N THR A 447 -7.87 21.63 10.51
CA THR A 447 -8.35 22.27 11.75
C THR A 447 -7.20 22.42 12.75
N TRP A 448 -7.42 23.15 13.86
CA TRP A 448 -6.38 23.32 14.88
C TRP A 448 -5.88 21.98 15.44
N ARG A 449 -6.72 20.95 15.45
CA ARG A 449 -6.35 19.59 15.86
C ARG A 449 -5.40 18.92 14.86
N THR A 450 -5.62 19.05 13.55
CA THR A 450 -4.70 18.51 12.53
C THR A 450 -3.38 19.27 12.55
N ALA A 451 -3.43 20.60 12.70
CA ALA A 451 -2.25 21.44 12.88
C ALA A 451 -1.43 21.02 14.12
N LEU A 452 -2.07 20.86 15.29
CA LEU A 452 -1.38 20.40 16.49
C LEU A 452 -0.78 19.00 16.31
N THR A 453 -1.49 18.04 15.70
CA THR A 453 -0.92 16.72 15.44
C THR A 453 0.25 16.74 14.46
N ALA A 454 0.23 17.61 13.44
CA ALA A 454 1.33 17.76 12.49
C ALA A 454 2.58 18.37 13.16
N VAL A 455 2.38 19.40 13.98
CA VAL A 455 3.44 20.03 14.79
C VAL A 455 4.04 19.06 15.81
N LEU A 456 3.19 18.31 16.54
CA LEU A 456 3.66 17.35 17.53
C LEU A 456 4.41 16.18 16.89
N ALA A 457 3.97 15.70 15.72
CA ALA A 457 4.69 14.68 14.97
C ALA A 457 6.05 15.21 14.48
N MET A 458 6.10 16.41 13.90
CA MET A 458 7.38 17.02 13.46
C MET A 458 8.32 17.30 14.65
N ALA A 459 7.79 17.75 15.78
CA ALA A 459 8.57 17.95 17.01
C ALA A 459 9.09 16.62 17.58
N ALA A 460 8.32 15.54 17.52
CA ALA A 460 8.74 14.22 17.98
C ALA A 460 9.97 13.69 17.20
N ILE A 461 10.07 13.97 15.90
CA ILE A 461 11.28 13.66 15.09
C ILE A 461 12.53 14.34 15.67
N GLY A 462 12.39 15.60 16.10
CA GLY A 462 13.45 16.36 16.76
C GLY A 462 13.81 15.77 18.12
N VAL A 463 12.80 15.45 18.95
CA VAL A 463 12.99 14.76 20.24
C VAL A 463 13.69 13.41 20.05
N LEU A 464 13.43 12.68 18.97
CA LEU A 464 14.10 11.43 18.61
C LEU A 464 15.55 11.62 18.08
N GLY A 465 16.06 12.85 18.00
CA GLY A 465 17.41 13.14 17.51
C GLY A 465 17.59 12.94 15.99
N LYS A 466 16.51 12.77 15.23
CA LYS A 466 16.54 12.44 13.79
C LYS A 466 16.09 13.60 12.89
N TRP A 467 16.26 14.84 13.36
CA TRP A 467 15.83 16.06 12.66
C TRP A 467 16.42 16.19 11.25
N ASP A 468 17.75 16.21 11.11
CA ASP A 468 18.40 16.46 9.81
C ASP A 468 18.22 15.31 8.80
N PRO A 469 18.30 14.01 9.19
CA PRO A 469 17.89 12.89 8.33
C PRO A 469 16.42 12.97 7.91
N ALA A 470 15.51 13.44 8.76
CA ALA A 470 14.11 13.62 8.38
C ALA A 470 13.90 14.78 7.41
N LEU A 471 14.68 15.87 7.51
CA LEU A 471 14.63 16.97 6.54
C LEU A 471 15.20 16.57 5.16
N ASP A 472 16.24 15.74 5.09
CA ASP A 472 16.70 15.18 3.80
C ASP A 472 15.72 14.13 3.25
N THR A 473 15.08 13.33 4.11
CA THR A 473 13.96 12.45 3.68
C THR A 473 12.79 13.27 3.14
N LEU A 474 12.45 14.38 3.80
CA LEU A 474 11.39 15.30 3.39
C LEU A 474 11.72 16.01 2.07
N SER A 475 12.98 16.41 1.83
CA SER A 475 13.39 17.03 0.56
C SER A 475 13.19 16.06 -0.61
N GLN A 476 13.61 14.81 -0.44
CA GLN A 476 13.43 13.73 -1.42
C GLN A 476 11.95 13.43 -1.67
N VAL A 477 11.14 13.32 -0.62
CA VAL A 477 9.69 13.09 -0.74
C VAL A 477 8.99 14.27 -1.43
N LEU A 478 9.29 15.52 -1.08
CA LEU A 478 8.67 16.70 -1.71
C LEU A 478 9.02 16.79 -3.20
N ALA A 479 10.27 16.56 -3.58
CA ALA A 479 10.71 16.57 -4.97
C ALA A 479 10.07 15.41 -5.78
N ALA A 480 10.09 14.19 -5.24
CA ALA A 480 9.46 13.03 -5.86
C ALA A 480 7.93 13.18 -5.98
N VAL A 481 7.26 13.76 -4.98
CA VAL A 481 5.83 14.09 -5.05
C VAL A 481 5.56 15.13 -6.13
N ALA A 482 6.34 16.21 -6.21
CA ALA A 482 6.17 17.23 -7.25
C ALA A 482 6.25 16.64 -8.66
N VAL A 483 7.27 15.82 -8.94
CA VAL A 483 7.43 15.14 -10.23
C VAL A 483 6.27 14.15 -10.49
N THR A 484 5.93 13.30 -9.50
CA THR A 484 4.85 12.31 -9.60
C THR A 484 3.50 12.98 -9.90
N LEU A 485 3.19 14.12 -9.27
CA LEU A 485 1.93 14.82 -9.47
C LEU A 485 1.87 15.56 -10.79
N LEU A 486 2.96 16.24 -11.20
CA LEU A 486 3.02 16.91 -12.50
C LEU A 486 2.84 15.90 -13.65
N ALA A 487 3.61 14.82 -13.67
CA ALA A 487 3.52 13.80 -14.71
C ALA A 487 2.22 12.97 -14.59
N GLY A 488 1.84 12.56 -13.38
CA GLY A 488 0.69 11.69 -13.13
C GLY A 488 -0.65 12.36 -13.38
N VAL A 489 -0.82 13.64 -12.98
CA VAL A 489 -2.05 14.39 -13.26
C VAL A 489 -2.14 14.74 -14.75
N ALA A 490 -1.04 15.16 -15.40
CA ALA A 490 -1.03 15.43 -16.84
C ALA A 490 -1.41 14.19 -17.67
N THR A 491 -0.79 13.05 -17.37
CA THR A 491 -1.07 11.76 -18.03
C THR A 491 -2.48 11.26 -17.72
N GLY A 492 -2.96 11.43 -16.48
CA GLY A 492 -4.33 11.08 -16.10
C GLY A 492 -5.41 11.93 -16.79
N VAL A 493 -5.19 13.24 -16.93
CA VAL A 493 -6.09 14.14 -17.70
C VAL A 493 -6.07 13.78 -19.19
N ALA A 494 -4.91 13.42 -19.76
CA ALA A 494 -4.81 12.96 -21.14
C ALA A 494 -5.55 11.62 -21.36
N ALA A 495 -5.39 10.65 -20.46
CA ALA A 495 -6.07 9.36 -20.50
C ALA A 495 -7.59 9.48 -20.27
N ALA A 496 -8.02 10.40 -19.40
CA ALA A 496 -9.43 10.71 -19.20
C ALA A 496 -10.10 11.15 -20.52
N ARG A 497 -9.43 12.02 -21.28
CA ARG A 497 -9.91 12.56 -22.57
C ARG A 497 -9.74 11.61 -23.76
N SER A 498 -8.89 10.59 -23.68
CA SER A 498 -8.62 9.66 -24.79
C SER A 498 -8.81 8.19 -24.40
N PRO A 499 -9.96 7.57 -24.75
CA PRO A 499 -10.19 6.13 -24.58
C PRO A 499 -9.28 5.23 -25.42
N ARG A 500 -8.42 5.79 -26.29
CA ARG A 500 -7.31 5.04 -26.94
C ARG A 500 -6.08 5.05 -26.05
N LEU A 501 -5.70 6.21 -25.50
CA LEU A 501 -4.55 6.36 -24.62
C LEU A 501 -4.73 5.58 -23.30
N GLU A 502 -5.90 5.62 -22.68
CA GLU A 502 -6.17 4.82 -21.48
C GLU A 502 -5.99 3.31 -21.73
N ARG A 503 -6.49 2.79 -22.86
CA ARG A 503 -6.34 1.37 -23.22
C ARG A 503 -4.89 0.97 -23.48
N LEU A 504 -4.08 1.88 -24.03
CA LEU A 504 -2.65 1.66 -24.24
C LEU A 504 -1.87 1.72 -22.91
N LEU A 505 -2.18 2.68 -22.04
CA LEU A 505 -1.50 2.85 -20.76
C LEU A 505 -1.90 1.79 -19.72
N ARG A 506 -3.15 1.33 -19.70
CA ARG A 506 -3.68 0.47 -18.63
C ARG A 506 -2.76 -0.72 -18.31
N PRO A 507 -2.30 -1.56 -19.26
CA PRO A 507 -1.40 -2.68 -18.96
C PRO A 507 -0.06 -2.26 -18.38
N VAL A 508 0.52 -1.15 -18.88
CA VAL A 508 1.78 -0.59 -18.38
C VAL A 508 1.61 -0.13 -16.92
N LEU A 509 0.50 0.53 -16.61
CA LEU A 509 0.16 0.94 -15.24
C LEU A 509 -0.20 -0.25 -14.33
N ASP A 510 -0.81 -1.32 -14.85
CA ASP A 510 -1.02 -2.55 -14.09
C ASP A 510 0.33 -3.19 -13.70
N VAL A 511 1.29 -3.26 -14.63
CA VAL A 511 2.64 -3.78 -14.37
C VAL A 511 3.39 -2.91 -13.36
N PHE A 512 3.43 -1.59 -13.53
CA PHE A 512 4.09 -0.66 -12.58
C PHE A 512 3.39 -0.56 -11.20
N GLN A 513 2.19 -1.12 -11.05
CA GLN A 513 1.48 -1.21 -9.77
C GLN A 513 1.59 -2.59 -9.10
N THR A 514 2.12 -3.62 -9.78
CA THR A 514 2.08 -5.02 -9.30
C THR A 514 3.43 -5.72 -9.14
N MET A 515 4.54 -5.23 -9.70
CA MET A 515 5.86 -5.77 -9.34
C MET A 515 6.30 -5.28 -7.95
N PRO A 516 7.11 -6.05 -7.23
CA PRO A 516 7.70 -5.60 -5.96
C PRO A 516 8.63 -4.41 -6.15
N GLN A 517 8.69 -3.51 -5.16
CA GLN A 517 9.44 -2.25 -5.23
C GLN A 517 10.94 -2.43 -5.57
N PHE A 518 11.58 -3.50 -5.05
CA PHE A 518 12.97 -3.83 -5.39
C PHE A 518 13.19 -4.11 -6.89
N VAL A 519 12.20 -4.68 -7.59
CA VAL A 519 12.33 -5.02 -9.03
C VAL A 519 12.40 -3.77 -9.90
N TYR A 520 11.78 -2.65 -9.48
CA TYR A 520 11.96 -1.35 -10.15
C TYR A 520 13.27 -0.67 -9.77
N LEU A 521 13.74 -0.86 -8.54
CA LEU A 521 14.92 -0.18 -8.01
C LEU A 521 16.19 -0.55 -8.80
N ILE A 522 16.31 -1.81 -9.23
CA ILE A 522 17.50 -2.34 -9.91
C ILE A 522 17.76 -1.69 -11.29
N PRO A 523 16.80 -1.65 -12.24
CA PRO A 523 17.01 -0.93 -13.51
C PRO A 523 17.11 0.58 -13.33
N VAL A 524 16.49 1.16 -12.30
CA VAL A 524 16.69 2.58 -11.96
C VAL A 524 18.13 2.83 -11.51
N VAL A 525 18.71 1.93 -10.72
CA VAL A 525 20.10 2.03 -10.24
C VAL A 525 21.11 1.77 -11.35
N ALA A 526 20.87 0.80 -12.22
CA ALA A 526 21.71 0.55 -13.40
C ALA A 526 21.79 1.79 -14.32
N LEU A 527 20.69 2.54 -14.48
CA LEU A 527 20.63 3.70 -15.36
C LEU A 527 21.03 5.03 -14.68
N PHE A 528 20.63 5.28 -13.43
CA PHE A 528 20.85 6.55 -12.75
C PHE A 528 21.98 6.51 -11.69
N GLY A 529 22.56 5.33 -11.44
CA GLY A 529 23.59 5.12 -10.43
C GLY A 529 23.03 4.87 -9.02
N VAL A 530 23.89 5.04 -8.01
CA VAL A 530 23.56 4.90 -6.58
C VAL A 530 23.41 6.30 -5.98
N GLY A 531 22.31 6.59 -5.27
CA GLY A 531 22.09 7.91 -4.68
C GLY A 531 20.64 8.35 -4.48
N ARG A 532 20.47 9.61 -4.03
CA ARG A 532 19.16 10.25 -3.77
C ARG A 532 18.29 10.44 -5.01
N ALA A 533 18.85 10.86 -6.15
CA ALA A 533 18.09 10.97 -7.39
C ALA A 533 17.56 9.62 -7.92
N PRO A 534 18.34 8.52 -7.94
CA PRO A 534 17.84 7.16 -8.17
C PRO A 534 16.68 6.76 -7.22
N ALA A 535 16.82 7.00 -5.92
CA ALA A 535 15.76 6.73 -4.94
C ALA A 535 14.46 7.49 -5.26
N VAL A 536 14.56 8.78 -5.62
CA VAL A 536 13.45 9.61 -6.08
C VAL A 536 12.84 9.09 -7.39
N ALA A 537 13.65 8.68 -8.37
CA ALA A 537 13.17 8.14 -9.64
C ALA A 537 12.38 6.83 -9.43
N ALA A 538 12.85 5.93 -8.57
CA ALA A 538 12.13 4.70 -8.21
C ALA A 538 10.79 5.01 -7.52
N ALA A 539 10.76 6.02 -6.62
CA ALA A 539 9.54 6.46 -5.96
C ALA A 539 8.52 7.06 -6.94
N VAL A 540 8.97 7.84 -7.93
CA VAL A 540 8.12 8.35 -9.01
C VAL A 540 7.53 7.21 -9.85
N VAL A 541 8.36 6.25 -10.29
CA VAL A 541 7.91 5.10 -11.10
C VAL A 541 6.82 4.29 -10.39
N TYR A 542 6.95 4.07 -9.08
CA TYR A 542 5.98 3.30 -8.29
C TYR A 542 4.70 4.09 -7.96
N ALA A 543 4.79 5.38 -7.68
CA ALA A 543 3.63 6.18 -7.27
C ALA A 543 2.78 6.69 -8.45
N LEU A 544 3.40 6.92 -9.62
CA LEU A 544 2.74 7.47 -10.81
C LEU A 544 1.49 6.68 -11.27
N PRO A 545 1.47 5.33 -11.33
CA PRO A 545 0.28 4.58 -11.74
C PRO A 545 -0.97 4.87 -10.91
N ALA A 546 -0.83 5.04 -9.59
CA ALA A 546 -1.94 5.37 -8.71
C ALA A 546 -2.47 6.78 -8.97
N VAL A 547 -1.58 7.77 -9.10
CA VAL A 547 -1.95 9.16 -9.41
C VAL A 547 -2.63 9.27 -10.77
N VAL A 548 -2.12 8.58 -11.80
CA VAL A 548 -2.75 8.53 -13.13
C VAL A 548 -4.14 7.90 -13.06
N ARG A 549 -4.31 6.79 -12.33
CA ARG A 549 -5.59 6.07 -12.21
C ARG A 549 -6.64 6.90 -11.49
N ILE A 550 -6.32 7.43 -10.30
CA ILE A 550 -7.25 8.26 -9.52
C ILE A 550 -7.63 9.53 -10.29
N THR A 551 -6.67 10.18 -10.96
CA THR A 551 -6.95 11.32 -11.84
C THR A 551 -7.88 10.94 -12.99
N THR A 552 -7.58 9.85 -13.71
CA THR A 552 -8.39 9.39 -14.86
C THR A 552 -9.83 9.09 -14.45
N GLN A 553 -10.02 8.45 -13.30
CA GLN A 553 -11.33 8.12 -12.74
C GLN A 553 -12.06 9.39 -12.28
N GLY A 554 -11.42 10.26 -11.50
CA GLY A 554 -12.00 11.52 -11.01
C GLY A 554 -12.47 12.45 -12.12
N MET A 555 -11.69 12.58 -13.20
CA MET A 555 -12.04 13.39 -14.36
C MET A 555 -13.21 12.83 -15.17
N ARG A 556 -13.51 11.52 -15.07
CA ARG A 556 -14.66 10.86 -15.72
C ARG A 556 -15.87 10.67 -14.81
N ALA A 557 -15.72 10.86 -13.50
CA ALA A 557 -16.81 10.88 -12.53
C ALA A 557 -17.61 12.21 -12.56
N VAL A 558 -17.17 13.19 -13.35
CA VAL A 558 -17.89 14.45 -13.59
C VAL A 558 -19.14 14.16 -14.44
N ASP A 559 -20.30 14.62 -13.95
CA ASP A 559 -21.62 14.38 -14.55
C ASP A 559 -21.69 14.77 -16.05
N PRO A 560 -22.03 13.83 -16.95
CA PRO A 560 -22.24 14.09 -18.37
C PRO A 560 -23.20 15.25 -18.66
N VAL A 561 -24.26 15.44 -17.88
CA VAL A 561 -25.27 16.50 -18.09
C VAL A 561 -24.64 17.89 -17.93
N VAL A 562 -23.69 18.04 -17.00
CA VAL A 562 -22.94 19.29 -16.81
C VAL A 562 -21.93 19.51 -17.95
N LEU A 563 -21.36 18.43 -18.50
CA LEU A 563 -20.47 18.49 -19.66
C LEU A 563 -21.22 18.80 -20.97
N GLU A 564 -22.45 18.34 -21.12
CA GLU A 564 -23.31 18.68 -22.26
C GLU A 564 -23.81 20.13 -22.14
N SER A 565 -24.32 20.51 -20.97
CA SER A 565 -24.76 21.89 -20.68
C SER A 565 -23.66 22.93 -20.97
N SER A 566 -22.41 22.65 -20.56
CA SER A 566 -21.29 23.56 -20.84
C SER A 566 -20.92 23.65 -22.32
N ARG A 567 -21.15 22.60 -23.13
CA ARG A 567 -20.96 22.66 -24.59
C ARG A 567 -22.08 23.42 -25.29
N SER A 568 -23.32 23.28 -24.83
CA SER A 568 -24.45 24.08 -25.32
C SER A 568 -24.29 25.58 -25.04
N LEU A 569 -23.52 25.94 -24.00
CA LEU A 569 -23.08 27.31 -23.71
C LEU A 569 -21.81 27.73 -24.49
N GLY A 570 -21.38 26.95 -25.49
CA GLY A 570 -20.25 27.27 -26.38
C GLY A 570 -18.85 27.06 -25.78
N ALA A 571 -18.71 26.41 -24.61
CA ALA A 571 -17.41 26.23 -23.98
C ALA A 571 -16.49 25.31 -24.82
N THR A 572 -15.34 25.83 -25.24
CA THR A 572 -14.28 25.04 -25.90
C THR A 572 -13.78 23.92 -24.98
N GLY A 573 -13.17 22.89 -25.55
CA GLY A 573 -12.61 21.77 -24.78
C GLY A 573 -11.56 22.16 -23.72
N TRP A 574 -10.93 23.34 -23.85
CA TRP A 574 -10.02 23.88 -22.83
C TRP A 574 -10.76 24.65 -21.72
N GLN A 575 -11.80 25.42 -22.06
CA GLN A 575 -12.70 26.05 -21.08
C GLN A 575 -13.45 24.98 -20.28
N GLN A 576 -14.05 23.98 -20.93
CA GLN A 576 -14.68 22.83 -20.28
C GLN A 576 -13.71 22.10 -19.33
N LEU A 577 -12.45 21.90 -19.72
CA LEU A 577 -11.44 21.28 -18.86
C LEU A 577 -11.12 22.16 -17.63
N ARG A 578 -10.78 23.43 -17.84
CA ARG A 578 -10.28 24.33 -16.79
C ARG A 578 -11.37 24.88 -15.86
N GLN A 579 -12.58 25.11 -16.37
CA GLN A 579 -13.67 25.80 -15.68
C GLN A 579 -14.76 24.85 -15.15
N VAL A 580 -14.87 23.64 -15.70
CA VAL A 580 -15.91 22.66 -15.31
C VAL A 580 -15.28 21.38 -14.75
N GLN A 581 -14.48 20.66 -15.54
CA GLN A 581 -13.96 19.34 -15.13
C GLN A 581 -12.97 19.41 -13.97
N LEU A 582 -11.91 20.22 -14.06
CA LEU A 582 -10.90 20.29 -12.99
C LEU A 582 -11.48 20.80 -11.64
N PRO A 583 -12.38 21.80 -11.59
CA PRO A 583 -13.05 22.19 -10.35
C PRO A 583 -13.93 21.10 -9.74
N LEU A 584 -14.70 20.36 -10.55
CA LEU A 584 -15.59 19.30 -10.07
C LEU A 584 -14.82 18.02 -9.67
N ALA A 585 -13.73 17.68 -10.40
CA ALA A 585 -12.85 16.57 -10.07
C ALA A 585 -11.90 16.85 -8.89
N ARG A 586 -11.90 18.07 -8.32
CA ARG A 586 -11.00 18.49 -7.23
C ARG A 586 -10.92 17.51 -6.04
N PRO A 587 -12.01 16.87 -5.55
CA PRO A 587 -11.90 15.89 -4.46
C PRO A 587 -11.05 14.67 -4.85
N ALA A 588 -11.18 14.18 -6.08
CA ALA A 588 -10.37 13.07 -6.58
C ALA A 588 -8.92 13.49 -6.87
N LEU A 589 -8.69 14.73 -7.32
CA LEU A 589 -7.33 15.28 -7.45
C LEU A 589 -6.63 15.39 -6.09
N LEU A 590 -7.34 15.81 -5.02
CA LEU A 590 -6.79 15.82 -3.66
C LEU A 590 -6.52 14.41 -3.12
N LEU A 591 -7.36 13.43 -3.47
CA LEU A 591 -7.09 12.01 -3.17
C LEU A 591 -5.84 11.51 -3.92
N ALA A 592 -5.63 11.91 -5.17
CA ALA A 592 -4.43 11.59 -5.94
C ALA A 592 -3.17 12.24 -5.35
N VAL A 593 -3.26 13.49 -4.84
CA VAL A 593 -2.17 14.15 -4.08
C VAL A 593 -1.80 13.31 -2.84
N ASN A 594 -2.79 12.96 -2.02
CA ASN A 594 -2.56 12.17 -0.81
C ASN A 594 -1.95 10.79 -1.12
N GLN A 595 -2.50 10.07 -2.10
CA GLN A 595 -1.98 8.75 -2.47
C GLN A 595 -0.56 8.83 -3.06
N GLY A 596 -0.26 9.89 -3.84
CA GLY A 596 1.09 10.16 -4.32
C GLY A 596 2.08 10.35 -3.17
N VAL A 597 1.73 11.16 -2.17
CA VAL A 597 2.57 11.42 -0.99
C VAL A 597 2.84 10.15 -0.19
N VAL A 598 1.81 9.33 0.08
CA VAL A 598 1.97 8.07 0.83
C VAL A 598 2.83 7.05 0.08
N LEU A 599 2.60 6.85 -1.22
CA LEU A 599 3.37 5.89 -2.03
C LEU A 599 4.80 6.34 -2.29
N VAL A 600 5.04 7.64 -2.48
CA VAL A 600 6.40 8.19 -2.60
C VAL A 600 7.17 8.01 -1.30
N LEU A 601 6.60 8.37 -0.15
CA LEU A 601 7.25 8.19 1.16
C LEU A 601 7.64 6.72 1.36
N ALA A 602 6.72 5.78 1.08
CA ALA A 602 6.97 4.35 1.20
C ALA A 602 8.20 3.86 0.41
N VAL A 603 8.46 4.42 -0.78
CA VAL A 603 9.59 4.00 -1.63
C VAL A 603 10.87 4.80 -1.38
N VAL A 604 10.81 6.08 -1.00
CA VAL A 604 12.01 6.86 -0.63
C VAL A 604 12.74 6.20 0.53
N ILE A 605 12.00 5.62 1.50
CA ILE A 605 12.57 4.81 2.59
C ILE A 605 13.35 3.60 2.04
N ILE A 606 12.77 2.86 1.10
CA ILE A 606 13.39 1.69 0.47
C ILE A 606 14.61 2.10 -0.37
N GLY A 607 14.58 3.29 -0.97
CA GLY A 607 15.71 3.90 -1.67
C GLY A 607 16.97 4.09 -0.80
N GLY A 608 16.83 4.07 0.53
CA GLY A 608 17.94 4.00 1.47
C GLY A 608 18.90 2.81 1.23
N LEU A 609 18.38 1.68 0.73
CA LEU A 609 19.18 0.51 0.32
C LEU A 609 20.17 0.80 -0.81
N VAL A 610 19.93 1.84 -1.63
CA VAL A 610 20.79 2.16 -2.78
C VAL A 610 21.15 3.64 -2.82
N GLY A 611 21.65 4.13 -1.68
CA GLY A 611 22.26 5.46 -1.58
C GLY A 611 21.29 6.63 -1.43
N GLY A 612 19.99 6.37 -1.23
CA GLY A 612 19.02 7.40 -0.84
C GLY A 612 19.32 8.05 0.52
N GLY A 613 20.14 7.40 1.36
CA GLY A 613 20.59 7.95 2.64
C GLY A 613 19.43 8.18 3.61
N ALA A 614 19.57 9.22 4.43
CA ALA A 614 18.52 9.75 5.30
C ALA A 614 17.88 8.68 6.21
N LEU A 615 16.61 8.87 6.62
CA LEU A 615 15.92 7.91 7.51
C LEU A 615 15.80 6.51 6.90
N GLY A 616 15.74 6.40 5.57
CA GLY A 616 15.67 5.11 4.87
C GLY A 616 16.91 4.26 5.10
N TYR A 617 18.09 4.88 5.00
CA TYR A 617 19.36 4.23 5.30
C TYR A 617 19.46 3.80 6.77
N ASP A 618 19.11 4.68 7.72
CA ASP A 618 19.19 4.36 9.15
C ASP A 618 18.40 3.08 9.52
N VAL A 619 17.16 2.94 9.02
CA VAL A 619 16.36 1.74 9.33
C VAL A 619 16.97 0.47 8.73
N VAL A 620 17.46 0.56 7.49
CA VAL A 620 18.10 -0.55 6.77
C VAL A 620 19.41 -0.96 7.45
N PHE A 621 20.23 0.03 7.86
CA PHE A 621 21.47 -0.17 8.58
C PHE A 621 21.22 -0.82 9.95
N GLY A 622 20.24 -0.33 10.72
CA GLY A 622 19.84 -0.92 11.98
C GLY A 622 19.42 -2.39 11.83
N LEU A 623 18.64 -2.73 10.80
CA LEU A 623 18.29 -4.12 10.51
C LEU A 623 19.51 -4.98 10.13
N ALA A 624 20.41 -4.44 9.31
CA ALA A 624 21.60 -5.16 8.82
C ALA A 624 22.67 -5.40 9.90
N GLN A 625 22.81 -4.50 10.88
CA GLN A 625 23.75 -4.61 12.01
C GLN A 625 23.11 -5.22 13.28
N GLY A 626 21.79 -5.38 13.33
CA GLY A 626 21.06 -5.79 14.54
C GLY A 626 20.85 -4.66 15.56
N ASP A 627 21.20 -3.41 15.23
CA ASP A 627 21.05 -2.24 16.10
C ASP A 627 19.57 -1.80 16.19
N LEU A 628 18.90 -2.31 17.23
CA LEU A 628 17.52 -1.97 17.57
C LEU A 628 17.30 -0.47 17.76
N ALA A 629 18.29 0.26 18.29
CA ALA A 629 18.16 1.69 18.54
C ALA A 629 18.08 2.48 17.24
N THR A 630 19.10 2.37 16.37
CA THR A 630 19.09 3.10 15.09
C THR A 630 17.90 2.69 14.23
N GLY A 631 17.59 1.39 14.16
CA GLY A 631 16.47 0.87 13.37
C GLY A 631 15.10 1.37 13.84
N LEU A 632 14.80 1.26 15.13
CA LEU A 632 13.48 1.61 15.66
C LEU A 632 13.28 3.12 15.79
N VAL A 633 14.32 3.89 16.16
CA VAL A 633 14.25 5.35 16.30
C VAL A 633 14.04 6.02 14.94
N ALA A 634 14.77 5.59 13.90
CA ALA A 634 14.51 6.08 12.54
C ALA A 634 13.14 5.63 12.02
N GLY A 635 12.70 4.40 12.35
CA GLY A 635 11.34 3.93 12.04
C GLY A 635 10.24 4.79 12.65
N ALA A 636 10.37 5.15 13.92
CA ALA A 636 9.45 6.06 14.62
C ALA A 636 9.47 7.48 14.01
N ALA A 637 10.65 7.99 13.64
CA ALA A 637 10.78 9.27 12.95
C ALA A 637 10.09 9.25 11.57
N ILE A 638 10.15 8.15 10.82
CA ILE A 638 9.42 7.99 9.55
C ILE A 638 7.89 7.96 9.79
N VAL A 639 7.41 7.27 10.82
CA VAL A 639 5.98 7.28 11.18
C VAL A 639 5.52 8.70 11.49
N CYS A 640 6.32 9.46 12.25
CA CYS A 640 6.04 10.86 12.55
C CYS A 640 6.06 11.74 11.27
N LEU A 641 7.00 11.49 10.34
CA LEU A 641 7.08 12.20 9.07
C LEU A 641 5.84 11.92 8.18
N GLY A 642 5.42 10.65 8.11
CA GLY A 642 4.21 10.23 7.40
C GLY A 642 2.93 10.81 8.01
N LEU A 643 2.83 10.83 9.35
CA LEU A 643 1.72 11.47 10.06
C LEU A 643 1.70 12.99 9.84
N MET A 644 2.85 13.66 9.84
CA MET A 644 2.93 15.10 9.53
C MET A 644 2.42 15.37 8.11
N LEU A 645 2.91 14.61 7.12
CA LEU A 645 2.50 14.72 5.72
C LEU A 645 1.00 14.44 5.53
N ASP A 646 0.46 13.37 6.11
CA ASP A 646 -0.96 13.01 6.12
C ASP A 646 -1.86 14.14 6.66
N ARG A 647 -1.45 14.79 7.74
CA ARG A 647 -2.17 15.94 8.34
C ARG A 647 -2.03 17.25 7.56
N VAL A 648 -1.02 17.36 6.69
CA VAL A 648 -0.79 18.50 5.79
C VAL A 648 -1.48 18.31 4.44
N THR A 649 -1.68 17.08 3.96
CA THR A 649 -2.32 16.79 2.66
C THR A 649 -3.84 16.64 2.75
N GLN A 650 -4.37 16.03 3.82
CA GLN A 650 -5.79 15.69 3.90
C GLN A 650 -6.62 16.80 4.55
N PRO A 651 -7.71 17.25 3.90
CA PRO A 651 -8.72 18.05 4.59
C PRO A 651 -9.26 17.28 5.79
N ALA A 652 -9.37 17.96 6.93
CA ALA A 652 -10.05 17.39 8.09
C ALA A 652 -11.50 17.08 7.71
N GLY A 653 -11.80 15.80 7.51
CA GLY A 653 -13.13 15.35 7.11
C GLY A 653 -14.17 15.88 8.08
N LYS A 654 -15.21 16.52 7.55
CA LYS A 654 -16.45 16.68 8.30
C LYS A 654 -17.02 15.28 8.49
N GLU A 655 -16.74 14.67 9.63
CA GLU A 655 -17.60 13.61 10.16
C GLU A 655 -19.04 14.15 10.12
N THR A 656 -19.90 13.49 9.35
CA THR A 656 -21.34 13.78 9.33
C THR A 656 -21.92 13.37 10.67
N ARG A 657 -21.87 14.30 11.63
CA ARG A 657 -22.57 14.25 12.92
C ARG A 657 -24.07 14.51 12.70
N ASP A 658 -24.66 13.70 11.82
CA ASP A 658 -26.06 13.67 11.40
C ASP A 658 -26.34 12.23 10.89
N ALA A 659 -26.21 11.26 11.79
CA ALA A 659 -26.54 9.83 11.65
C ALA A 659 -26.70 9.22 13.05
#